data_AF-A0A1S8A8H7-F1
#
_entry.id   AF-A0A1S8A8H7-F1
#
_cell.length_a   1.000
_cell.length_b   1.000
_cell.length_c   1.000
_cell.angle_alpha   90.00
_cell.angle_beta   90.00
_cell.angle_gamma   90.00
#
_symmetry.space_group_name_H-M   'P 1'
#
loop_
_entity.id
_entity.type
_entity.pdbx_description
1 polymer ?
#
loop_
_entity_poly.entity_id
_entity_poly.type
_entity_poly.pdbx_seq_one_letter_code
_entity_poly.pdbx_strand_id
1 'polypeptide(L)'
;MLQASSSQSALTPPSILEAMLSSPSELDIVSKLKHVAYSGGPLNPILGKRLAQVIPHMFPLYGCTEGAGPYLESTGDNTYWNGMKFVDMGQRMEEVIPGLYEMVVTRTDPINRSQAYFHTCPHLEEFRTSDLFAPIEGSDGWWIFRGRVDNWITMSNGFKMDPTEMENTISAHPNVMGALVAGSHRFRLCVLVELRPGVVPDSDEDRKKTLDELWPKIDEANKAAPKFGRVPKELVIFTSVDKPFSRAGKGTIQRRLTIDAYENEIESAYEKIEEGLSTNSLPPLKSTKADDLLRFLRSLYRETLDNGELGDDDDLFSKGLDSLLIFMLVARIKAGLRKHDVLEEVLGRVDNAMLFTSTTISRLAQRLSLILSGANGVDRPGNGNCVSDIRNILAKYGEKIPGILRDAPRHGQTIILTGSRGSLGSYILSALLAREDVRMVYCLNRSSNVQADQISSFKARGLPELQLNRVRFLQTKLAEPNLGLTKAEYDSLTLDTTAIIHNAYPVNFLMPINSFESQIQSLINLLKLAQDGVQNPSVLFVSSIAAAMPASGQRSVVNETVLDIEEADSLIQQGYGQSKFVCEKLIEKYVSSGGGKGAILRVGQISGPLEGTGVWNVWEWAPSMLLSSKYLGAAPESIGVISVDWIPVDALGQIVTELVDDVAQRENGNVIVYNVLNPAATSWRELLPAVKEVIPETVSPAEWIERLETSRAATSQVLDQNPGVKLIEFYKEAFLELGERQAAVEKSNLLRGSRTARELSPIKPENLAKWMKGWGLS
;
A
#
# COMPACT_ATOMS: atom_id res chain seq x y z
N MET A 1 6.03 41.88 -29.06
CA MET A 1 7.47 41.65 -29.35
C MET A 1 7.68 40.87 -30.63
N LEU A 2 7.25 39.60 -30.74
CA LEU A 2 7.49 38.74 -31.91
C LEU A 2 7.13 39.41 -33.26
N GLN A 3 5.97 40.06 -33.34
CA GLN A 3 5.55 40.81 -34.54
C GLN A 3 6.44 42.04 -34.80
N ALA A 4 6.75 42.81 -33.76
CA ALA A 4 7.55 44.03 -33.88
C ALA A 4 9.01 43.73 -34.29
N SER A 5 9.55 42.58 -33.86
CA SER A 5 10.91 42.14 -34.21
C SER A 5 10.97 41.30 -35.50
N SER A 6 9.83 40.94 -36.10
CA SER A 6 9.77 39.99 -37.22
C SER A 6 10.54 38.68 -36.94
N SER A 7 10.50 38.22 -35.68
CA SER A 7 11.25 37.04 -35.24
C SER A 7 10.78 35.78 -35.98
N GLN A 8 11.72 34.99 -36.46
CA GLN A 8 11.45 33.67 -37.05
C GLN A 8 11.66 32.53 -36.05
N SER A 9 12.20 32.83 -34.87
CA SER A 9 12.48 31.82 -33.84
C SER A 9 12.21 32.37 -32.45
N ALA A 10 11.84 31.48 -31.53
CA ALA A 10 11.62 31.81 -30.13
C ALA A 10 12.17 30.70 -29.22
N LEU A 11 12.76 31.11 -28.09
CA LEU A 11 12.99 30.25 -26.93
C LEU A 11 12.08 30.76 -25.82
N THR A 12 11.18 29.93 -25.32
CA THR A 12 10.15 30.39 -24.40
C THR A 12 9.70 29.31 -23.42
N PRO A 13 9.28 29.65 -22.19
CA PRO A 13 8.67 28.68 -21.29
C PRO A 13 7.36 28.10 -21.84
N PRO A 14 7.04 26.83 -21.54
CA PRO A 14 5.77 26.21 -21.92
C PRO A 14 4.53 27.04 -21.58
N SER A 15 4.52 27.65 -20.40
CA SER A 15 3.39 28.46 -19.90
C SER A 15 3.00 29.61 -20.84
N ILE A 16 3.96 30.21 -21.53
CA ILE A 16 3.69 31.28 -22.51
C ILE A 16 3.07 30.70 -23.78
N LEU A 17 3.59 29.57 -24.28
CA LEU A 17 3.06 28.90 -25.46
C LEU A 17 1.64 28.38 -25.24
N GLU A 18 1.40 27.80 -24.06
CA GLU A 18 0.07 27.29 -23.67
C GLU A 18 -0.94 28.42 -23.55
N ALA A 19 -0.55 29.58 -22.99
CA ALA A 19 -1.42 30.75 -22.91
C ALA A 19 -1.86 31.24 -24.30
N MET A 20 -0.96 31.20 -25.29
CA MET A 20 -1.24 31.66 -26.65
C MET A 20 -2.25 30.80 -27.42
N LEU A 21 -2.52 29.56 -26.98
CA LEU A 21 -3.57 28.71 -27.58
C LEU A 21 -4.98 29.23 -27.34
N SER A 22 -5.16 30.11 -26.35
CA SER A 22 -6.47 30.65 -25.97
C SER A 22 -6.93 31.81 -26.87
N SER A 23 -6.04 32.36 -27.70
CA SER A 23 -6.35 33.49 -28.58
C SER A 23 -6.03 33.17 -30.04
N PRO A 24 -7.02 33.23 -30.96
CA PRO A 24 -6.78 32.99 -32.38
C PRO A 24 -5.73 33.92 -33.00
N SER A 25 -5.63 35.17 -32.53
CA SER A 25 -4.64 36.13 -33.03
C SER A 25 -3.22 35.82 -32.53
N GLU A 26 -3.09 35.29 -31.32
CA GLU A 26 -1.79 34.86 -30.79
C GLU A 26 -1.33 33.57 -31.44
N LEU A 27 -2.25 32.64 -31.71
CA LEU A 27 -1.97 31.42 -32.45
C LEU A 27 -1.46 31.69 -33.87
N ASP A 28 -2.02 32.69 -34.56
CA ASP A 28 -1.52 33.16 -35.87
C ASP A 28 -0.11 33.77 -35.80
N ILE A 29 0.26 34.37 -34.67
CA ILE A 29 1.63 34.86 -34.46
C ILE A 29 2.59 33.68 -34.26
N VAL A 30 2.20 32.71 -33.44
CA VAL A 30 3.03 31.53 -33.13
C VAL A 30 3.22 30.65 -34.35
N SER A 31 2.20 30.47 -35.19
CA SER A 31 2.29 29.67 -36.42
C SER A 31 3.26 30.23 -37.47
N LYS A 32 3.59 31.53 -37.39
CA LYS A 32 4.56 32.18 -38.28
C LYS A 32 6.02 31.94 -37.84
N LEU A 33 6.25 31.41 -36.63
CA LEU A 33 7.58 31.05 -36.17
C LEU A 33 8.05 29.79 -36.88
N LYS A 34 9.30 29.80 -37.34
CA LYS A 34 9.95 28.64 -37.97
C LYS A 34 10.48 27.66 -36.92
N HIS A 35 11.06 28.17 -35.83
CA HIS A 35 11.71 27.36 -34.79
C HIS A 35 11.28 27.81 -33.40
N VAL A 36 10.69 26.91 -32.62
CA VAL A 36 10.27 27.19 -31.25
C VAL A 36 10.92 26.17 -30.33
N ALA A 37 11.92 26.62 -29.59
CA ALA A 37 12.47 25.87 -28.48
C ALA A 37 11.65 26.21 -27.22
N TYR A 38 11.33 25.21 -26.40
CA TYR A 38 10.75 25.47 -25.08
C TYR A 38 11.57 24.85 -23.97
N SER A 39 11.63 25.53 -22.82
CA SER A 39 12.43 25.06 -21.68
C SER A 39 11.86 25.53 -20.35
N GLY A 40 12.38 24.96 -19.27
CA GLY A 40 12.01 25.33 -17.92
C GLY A 40 10.82 24.55 -17.34
N GLY A 41 10.23 23.62 -18.10
CA GLY A 41 9.24 22.67 -17.63
C GLY A 41 8.74 21.81 -18.78
N PRO A 42 7.96 20.75 -18.50
CA PRO A 42 7.26 20.02 -19.55
C PRO A 42 6.16 20.89 -20.16
N LEU A 43 5.95 20.74 -21.46
CA LEU A 43 4.76 21.26 -22.15
C LEU A 43 3.62 20.26 -21.95
N ASN A 44 2.43 20.74 -21.63
CA ASN A 44 1.26 19.89 -21.45
C ASN A 44 1.04 19.02 -22.70
N PRO A 45 1.01 17.67 -22.60
CA PRO A 45 0.94 16.77 -23.75
C PRO A 45 -0.21 17.07 -24.72
N ILE A 46 -1.38 17.46 -24.19
CA ILE A 46 -2.59 17.74 -24.97
C ILE A 46 -2.44 19.07 -25.72
N LEU A 47 -1.98 20.11 -25.02
CA LEU A 47 -1.80 21.45 -25.60
C LEU A 47 -0.62 21.48 -26.58
N GLY A 48 0.48 20.83 -26.23
CA GLY A 48 1.67 20.73 -27.06
C GLY A 48 1.41 20.00 -28.37
N LYS A 49 0.56 18.95 -28.40
CA LYS A 49 0.14 18.32 -29.65
C LYS A 49 -0.60 19.28 -30.57
N ARG A 50 -1.41 20.20 -30.02
CA ARG A 50 -2.09 21.24 -30.80
C ARG A 50 -1.11 22.29 -31.33
N LEU A 51 -0.14 22.71 -30.52
CA LEU A 51 0.93 23.63 -30.93
C LEU A 51 1.80 23.02 -32.03
N ALA A 52 2.18 21.74 -31.89
CA ALA A 52 2.99 21.02 -32.88
C ALA A 52 2.32 20.99 -34.25
N GLN A 53 0.98 20.96 -34.34
CA GLN A 53 0.27 20.99 -35.63
C GLN A 53 0.46 22.29 -36.42
N VAL A 54 0.78 23.40 -35.75
CA VAL A 54 0.89 24.73 -36.38
C VAL A 54 2.30 25.30 -36.35
N ILE A 55 3.20 24.73 -35.56
CA ILE A 55 4.61 25.14 -35.49
C ILE A 55 5.45 24.11 -36.26
N PRO A 56 6.14 24.51 -37.36
CA PRO A 56 6.90 23.59 -38.21
C PRO A 56 8.03 22.83 -37.50
N HIS A 57 8.74 23.51 -36.60
CA HIS A 57 9.82 22.92 -35.81
C HIS A 57 9.67 23.40 -34.36
N MET A 58 9.18 22.50 -33.51
CA MET A 58 9.02 22.73 -32.07
C MET A 58 9.75 21.62 -31.32
N PHE A 59 10.55 21.98 -30.32
CA PHE A 59 11.37 21.00 -29.58
C PHE A 59 11.66 21.46 -28.16
N PRO A 60 11.88 20.52 -27.21
CA PRO A 60 12.26 20.84 -25.85
C PRO A 60 13.76 21.15 -25.73
N LEU A 61 14.10 21.98 -24.74
CA LEU A 61 15.42 22.06 -24.14
C LEU A 61 15.30 21.65 -22.68
N TYR A 62 16.24 20.82 -22.23
CA TYR A 62 16.29 20.27 -20.88
C TYR A 62 17.48 20.82 -20.11
N GLY A 63 17.31 21.01 -18.80
CA GLY A 63 18.37 21.41 -17.89
C GLY A 63 17.86 21.77 -16.51
N CYS A 64 18.80 21.81 -15.56
CA CYS A 64 18.57 22.22 -14.19
C CYS A 64 19.52 23.36 -13.79
N THR A 65 19.26 23.97 -12.64
CA THR A 65 20.08 25.07 -12.13
C THR A 65 21.49 24.59 -11.75
N GLU A 66 21.57 23.37 -11.20
CA GLU A 66 22.79 22.77 -10.65
C GLU A 66 23.81 22.40 -11.72
N GLY A 67 23.34 21.97 -12.90
CA GLY A 67 24.18 21.39 -13.94
C GLY A 67 24.15 22.04 -15.31
N ALA A 68 23.29 23.04 -15.52
CA ALA A 68 22.82 23.44 -16.83
C ALA A 68 22.11 22.29 -17.56
N GLY A 69 22.08 22.33 -18.89
CA GLY A 69 21.42 21.33 -19.73
C GLY A 69 22.42 20.45 -20.48
N PRO A 70 22.17 19.13 -20.62
CA PRO A 70 22.91 18.30 -21.56
C PRO A 70 22.70 18.76 -23.00
N TYR A 71 23.64 18.41 -23.87
CA TYR A 71 23.50 18.66 -25.30
C TYR A 71 22.42 17.73 -25.88
N LEU A 72 21.57 18.30 -26.73
CA LEU A 72 20.44 17.61 -27.35
C LEU A 72 20.63 17.54 -28.87
N GLU A 73 20.27 16.41 -29.45
CA GLU A 73 20.06 16.26 -30.88
C GLU A 73 18.68 16.80 -31.26
N SER A 74 18.62 17.68 -32.26
CA SER A 74 17.37 18.19 -32.82
C SER A 74 16.97 17.37 -34.04
N THR A 75 15.68 17.04 -34.19
CA THR A 75 15.17 16.43 -35.43
C THR A 75 15.14 17.40 -36.62
N GLY A 76 15.18 18.71 -36.37
CA GLY A 76 14.91 19.74 -37.37
C GLY A 76 13.44 19.93 -37.71
N ASP A 77 12.53 19.19 -37.07
CA ASP A 77 11.08 19.19 -37.27
C ASP A 77 10.30 19.02 -35.95
N ASN A 78 8.99 18.81 -36.00
CA ASN A 78 8.16 18.59 -34.82
C ASN A 78 7.82 17.10 -34.54
N THR A 79 8.50 16.15 -35.19
CA THR A 79 8.23 14.70 -35.04
C THR A 79 8.35 14.26 -33.59
N TYR A 80 9.40 14.75 -32.90
CA TYR A 80 9.60 14.55 -31.47
C TYR A 80 9.49 15.86 -30.70
N TRP A 81 8.37 16.58 -30.91
CA TRP A 81 8.15 17.88 -30.27
C TRP A 81 8.24 17.86 -28.74
N ASN A 82 8.00 16.70 -28.10
CA ASN A 82 8.19 16.47 -26.66
C ASN A 82 9.27 15.42 -26.33
N GLY A 83 10.00 14.96 -27.34
CA GLY A 83 11.08 14.01 -27.18
C GLY A 83 12.43 14.71 -27.13
N MET A 84 13.38 14.07 -26.47
CA MET A 84 14.76 14.51 -26.32
C MET A 84 15.67 13.34 -26.67
N LYS A 85 16.65 13.60 -27.53
CA LYS A 85 17.77 12.70 -27.72
C LYS A 85 19.02 13.37 -27.20
N PHE A 86 19.64 12.76 -26.20
CA PHE A 86 20.79 13.33 -25.53
C PHE A 86 22.08 12.91 -26.23
N VAL A 87 22.96 13.86 -26.49
CA VAL A 87 24.32 13.56 -26.96
C VAL A 87 25.06 12.88 -25.83
N ASP A 88 25.57 11.67 -26.06
CA ASP A 88 26.28 10.89 -25.06
C ASP A 88 27.58 11.59 -24.63
N MET A 89 27.60 12.09 -23.39
CA MET A 89 28.77 12.65 -22.71
C MET A 89 29.19 11.78 -21.51
N GLY A 90 28.57 10.60 -21.34
CA GLY A 90 28.74 9.71 -20.19
C GLY A 90 27.58 9.72 -19.18
N GLN A 91 26.49 10.44 -19.46
CA GLN A 91 25.24 10.31 -18.69
C GLN A 91 24.54 8.98 -18.98
N ARG A 92 23.87 8.43 -17.98
CA ARG A 92 23.15 7.15 -18.07
C ARG A 92 21.66 7.34 -17.83
N MET A 93 20.86 6.50 -18.47
CA MET A 93 19.44 6.34 -18.17
C MET A 93 19.27 5.09 -17.32
N GLU A 94 19.03 5.26 -16.02
CA GLU A 94 18.89 4.17 -15.07
C GLU A 94 17.41 3.89 -14.79
N GLU A 95 16.94 2.68 -15.10
CA GLU A 95 15.55 2.30 -14.87
C GLU A 95 15.22 2.29 -13.37
N VAL A 96 14.25 3.12 -12.97
CA VAL A 96 13.77 3.26 -11.58
C VAL A 96 12.54 2.40 -11.35
N ILE A 97 11.60 2.41 -12.31
CA ILE A 97 10.46 1.50 -12.40
C ILE A 97 10.27 1.10 -13.87
N PRO A 98 9.65 -0.06 -14.19
CA PRO A 98 9.53 -0.53 -15.56
C PRO A 98 9.06 0.53 -16.55
N GLY A 99 9.90 0.81 -17.55
CA GLY A 99 9.60 1.80 -18.59
C GLY A 99 9.82 3.27 -18.20
N LEU A 100 10.24 3.56 -16.96
CA LEU A 100 10.69 4.88 -16.53
C LEU A 100 12.14 4.85 -16.03
N TYR A 101 12.95 5.75 -16.59
CA TYR A 101 14.37 5.84 -16.40
C TYR A 101 14.74 7.20 -15.83
N GLU A 102 15.57 7.23 -14.80
CA GLU A 102 16.15 8.46 -14.28
C GLU A 102 17.47 8.76 -15.01
N MET A 103 17.68 10.04 -15.36
CA MET A 103 18.98 10.47 -15.84
C MET A 103 19.97 10.60 -14.68
N VAL A 104 21.09 9.90 -14.78
CA VAL A 104 22.21 9.92 -13.84
C VAL A 104 23.45 10.41 -14.55
N VAL A 105 24.04 11.47 -14.01
CA VAL A 105 25.25 12.10 -14.56
C VAL A 105 26.42 11.71 -13.67
N THR A 106 27.42 11.02 -14.22
CA THR A 106 28.63 10.63 -13.49
C THR A 106 29.77 11.61 -13.75
N ARG A 107 30.60 11.83 -12.73
CA ARG A 107 31.77 12.70 -12.82
C ARG A 107 32.81 12.09 -13.76
N THR A 108 32.92 12.68 -14.94
CA THR A 108 33.93 12.35 -15.95
C THR A 108 34.61 13.64 -16.42
N ASP A 109 35.80 13.54 -17.01
CA ASP A 109 36.49 14.70 -17.60
C ASP A 109 35.62 15.41 -18.67
N PRO A 110 34.92 14.71 -19.59
CA PRO A 110 33.98 15.33 -20.53
C PRO A 110 32.82 16.08 -19.84
N ILE A 111 32.16 15.46 -18.85
CA ILE A 111 31.05 16.10 -18.12
C ILE A 111 31.54 17.32 -17.33
N ASN A 112 32.66 17.21 -16.61
CA ASN A 112 33.22 18.31 -15.82
C ASN A 112 33.62 19.52 -16.68
N ARG A 113 34.01 19.31 -17.94
CA ARG A 113 34.35 20.40 -18.87
C ARG A 113 33.14 21.03 -19.54
N SER A 114 32.03 20.30 -19.64
CA SER A 114 30.86 20.71 -20.43
C SER A 114 29.63 21.07 -19.59
N GLN A 115 29.56 20.64 -18.33
CA GLN A 115 28.41 20.80 -17.45
C GLN A 115 28.81 21.24 -16.04
N ALA A 116 27.87 21.86 -15.32
CA ALA A 116 28.15 22.53 -14.05
C ALA A 116 27.92 21.64 -12.80
N TYR A 117 27.39 20.42 -12.95
CA TYR A 117 26.87 19.59 -11.84
C TYR A 117 27.89 19.47 -10.69
N PHE A 118 29.14 19.18 -11.04
CA PHE A 118 30.23 18.94 -10.09
C PHE A 118 31.02 20.19 -9.70
N HIS A 119 30.72 21.33 -10.32
CA HIS A 119 31.19 22.63 -9.86
C HIS A 119 30.24 23.19 -8.78
N THR A 120 28.93 23.01 -8.99
CA THR A 120 27.90 23.37 -8.01
C THR A 120 27.89 22.41 -6.81
N CYS A 121 28.07 21.11 -7.06
CA CYS A 121 28.07 20.06 -6.04
C CYS A 121 29.42 19.29 -6.05
N PRO A 122 30.52 19.91 -5.57
CA PRO A 122 31.88 19.35 -5.70
C PRO A 122 32.13 18.09 -4.87
N HIS A 123 31.26 17.77 -3.92
CA HIS A 123 31.34 16.56 -3.10
C HIS A 123 30.71 15.32 -3.76
N LEU A 124 29.95 15.50 -4.86
CA LEU A 124 29.26 14.40 -5.54
C LEU A 124 30.14 13.79 -6.63
N GLU A 125 30.22 12.46 -6.67
CA GLU A 125 30.79 11.73 -7.82
C GLU A 125 29.70 11.36 -8.85
N GLU A 126 28.44 11.39 -8.45
CA GLU A 126 27.27 11.20 -9.31
C GLU A 126 26.18 12.19 -8.93
N PHE A 127 25.51 12.75 -9.94
CA PHE A 127 24.36 13.62 -9.79
C PHE A 127 23.12 12.91 -10.36
N ARG A 128 22.15 12.65 -9.48
CA ARG A 128 20.85 12.06 -9.85
C ARG A 128 19.84 13.19 -10.05
N THR A 129 19.23 13.25 -11.24
CA THR A 129 18.38 14.38 -11.63
C THR A 129 17.00 14.35 -10.98
N SER A 130 16.56 13.20 -10.46
CA SER A 130 15.19 12.92 -10.06
C SER A 130 14.17 12.99 -11.20
N ASP A 131 14.59 13.27 -12.44
CA ASP A 131 13.76 13.41 -13.62
C ASP A 131 13.56 12.04 -14.29
N LEU A 132 12.32 11.64 -14.49
CA LEU A 132 11.93 10.36 -15.09
C LEU A 132 11.64 10.52 -16.58
N PHE A 133 12.14 9.59 -17.38
CA PHE A 133 12.01 9.54 -18.83
C PHE A 133 11.48 8.18 -19.28
N ALA A 134 10.70 8.14 -20.36
CA ALA A 134 10.31 6.91 -21.04
C ALA A 134 10.89 6.88 -22.46
N PRO A 135 11.37 5.73 -22.96
CA PRO A 135 11.81 5.62 -24.34
C PRO A 135 10.61 5.79 -25.28
N ILE A 136 10.83 6.42 -26.44
CA ILE A 136 9.82 6.48 -27.49
C ILE A 136 9.91 5.19 -28.32
N GLU A 137 8.84 4.40 -28.29
CA GLU A 137 8.77 3.12 -28.99
C GLU A 137 9.03 3.29 -30.50
N GLY A 138 9.89 2.43 -31.05
CA GLY A 138 10.26 2.46 -32.47
C GLY A 138 11.25 3.56 -32.86
N SER A 139 11.88 4.24 -31.90
CA SER A 139 12.88 5.27 -32.17
C SER A 139 14.15 5.11 -31.32
N ASP A 140 15.30 5.31 -31.95
CA ASP A 140 16.61 5.05 -31.34
C ASP A 140 17.10 6.26 -30.54
N GLY A 141 17.30 6.08 -29.24
CA GLY A 141 17.86 7.09 -28.33
C GLY A 141 16.93 8.25 -27.95
N TRP A 142 15.64 8.20 -28.29
CA TRP A 142 14.67 9.25 -27.98
C TRP A 142 13.90 8.97 -26.69
N TRP A 143 13.79 10.01 -25.86
CA TRP A 143 13.21 9.96 -24.52
C TRP A 143 12.14 11.03 -24.35
N ILE A 144 11.03 10.68 -23.71
CA ILE A 144 10.01 11.64 -23.28
C ILE A 144 10.10 11.80 -21.77
N PHE A 145 10.15 13.05 -21.30
CA PHE A 145 10.03 13.34 -19.87
C PHE A 145 8.64 12.96 -19.35
N ARG A 146 8.60 12.22 -18.24
CA ARG A 146 7.38 11.67 -17.63
C ARG A 146 7.04 12.25 -16.26
N GLY A 147 7.96 12.97 -15.65
CA GLY A 147 7.75 13.58 -14.34
C GLY A 147 9.01 13.51 -13.51
N ARG A 148 8.85 13.64 -12.19
CA ARG A 148 9.95 13.48 -11.25
C ARG A 148 9.59 12.47 -10.17
N VAL A 149 10.58 11.71 -9.71
CA VAL A 149 10.38 10.73 -8.63
C VAL A 149 9.93 11.40 -7.32
N ASP A 150 10.32 12.64 -7.09
CA ASP A 150 9.95 13.42 -5.90
C ASP A 150 8.58 14.11 -6.00
N ASN A 151 7.88 14.01 -7.14
CA ASN A 151 6.52 14.54 -7.31
C ASN A 151 5.42 13.52 -6.97
N TRP A 152 5.78 12.29 -6.60
CA TRP A 152 4.78 11.28 -6.22
C TRP A 152 4.11 11.62 -4.90
N ILE A 153 2.78 11.53 -4.89
CA ILE A 153 1.98 11.76 -3.70
C ILE A 153 1.80 10.43 -2.98
N THR A 154 2.23 10.37 -1.73
CA THR A 154 2.04 9.21 -0.85
C THR A 154 0.80 9.44 0.01
N MET A 155 -0.19 8.56 -0.08
CA MET A 155 -1.44 8.64 0.68
C MET A 155 -1.33 7.97 2.06
N SER A 156 -2.26 8.23 2.97
CA SER A 156 -2.22 7.70 4.36
C SER A 156 -2.24 6.17 4.45
N ASN A 157 -2.83 5.52 3.45
CA ASN A 157 -2.92 4.06 3.30
C ASN A 157 -1.70 3.44 2.60
N GLY A 158 -0.66 4.23 2.32
CA GLY A 158 0.59 3.78 1.71
C GLY A 158 0.56 3.64 0.19
N PHE A 159 -0.58 3.91 -0.48
CA PHE A 159 -0.60 4.01 -1.93
C PHE A 159 0.16 5.24 -2.42
N LYS A 160 0.84 5.10 -3.55
CA LYS A 160 1.56 6.19 -4.22
C LYS A 160 0.87 6.49 -5.54
N MET A 161 0.76 7.78 -5.86
CA MET A 161 0.12 8.26 -7.08
C MET A 161 1.00 9.33 -7.73
N ASP A 162 1.24 9.17 -9.03
CA ASP A 162 1.82 10.24 -9.85
C ASP A 162 0.68 11.19 -10.28
N PRO A 163 0.71 12.47 -9.87
CA PRO A 163 -0.36 13.41 -10.19
C PRO A 163 -0.32 13.95 -11.62
N THR A 164 0.80 13.74 -12.33
CA THR A 164 1.14 14.48 -13.56
C THR A 164 0.06 14.39 -14.64
N GLU A 165 -0.47 13.20 -14.91
CA GLU A 165 -1.48 13.01 -15.96
C GLU A 165 -2.83 13.67 -15.60
N MET A 166 -3.22 13.59 -14.32
CA MET A 166 -4.45 14.20 -13.83
C MET A 166 -4.37 15.73 -13.93
N GLU A 167 -3.28 16.32 -13.47
CA GLU A 167 -3.04 17.76 -13.53
C GLU A 167 -3.00 18.28 -14.97
N ASN A 168 -2.32 17.56 -15.87
CA ASN A 168 -2.27 17.90 -17.30
C ASN A 168 -3.65 17.85 -17.95
N THR A 169 -4.45 16.83 -17.63
CA THR A 169 -5.80 16.69 -18.17
C THR A 169 -6.70 17.85 -17.73
N ILE A 170 -6.68 18.19 -16.43
CA ILE A 170 -7.48 19.30 -15.89
C ILE A 170 -7.01 20.65 -16.45
N SER A 171 -5.68 20.86 -16.50
CA SER A 171 -5.08 22.11 -17.02
C SER A 171 -5.33 22.34 -18.51
N ALA A 172 -5.68 21.31 -19.27
CA ALA A 172 -6.03 21.46 -20.69
C ALA A 172 -7.42 22.10 -20.92
N HIS A 173 -8.21 22.33 -19.85
CA HIS A 173 -9.48 23.03 -19.95
C HIS A 173 -9.29 24.52 -20.27
N PRO A 174 -10.07 25.14 -21.20
CA PRO A 174 -9.86 26.52 -21.63
C PRO A 174 -9.84 27.57 -20.50
N ASN A 175 -10.65 27.34 -19.46
CA ASN A 175 -10.79 28.27 -18.33
C ASN A 175 -9.76 28.04 -17.19
N VAL A 176 -8.92 27.00 -17.28
CA VAL A 176 -7.95 26.65 -16.24
C VAL A 176 -6.57 27.19 -16.63
N MET A 177 -5.89 27.86 -15.69
CA MET A 177 -4.49 28.31 -15.80
C MET A 177 -3.50 27.34 -15.17
N GLY A 178 -3.95 26.56 -14.20
CA GLY A 178 -3.15 25.53 -13.56
C GLY A 178 -4.01 24.61 -12.69
N ALA A 179 -3.62 23.34 -12.62
CA ALA A 179 -4.20 22.38 -11.69
C ALA A 179 -3.07 21.70 -10.91
N LEU A 180 -3.29 21.48 -9.63
CA LEU A 180 -2.33 20.83 -8.74
C LEU A 180 -3.04 19.83 -7.84
N VAL A 181 -2.67 18.57 -7.94
CA VAL A 181 -3.17 17.54 -7.02
C VAL A 181 -2.37 17.61 -5.73
N ALA A 182 -3.08 17.57 -4.60
CA ALA A 182 -2.53 17.62 -3.26
C ALA A 182 -3.22 16.57 -2.37
N GLY A 183 -2.92 16.59 -1.07
CA GLY A 183 -3.43 15.60 -0.12
C GLY A 183 -2.45 14.46 0.17
N SER A 184 -1.14 14.76 0.17
CA SER A 184 -0.16 13.84 0.75
C SER A 184 -0.55 13.46 2.18
N HIS A 185 -0.44 12.18 2.50
CA HIS A 185 -0.81 11.58 3.78
C HIS A 185 -2.28 11.76 4.16
N ARG A 186 -3.13 12.15 3.20
CA ARG A 186 -4.58 12.11 3.33
C ARG A 186 -5.11 10.81 2.74
N PHE A 187 -6.28 10.39 3.20
CA PHE A 187 -6.93 9.18 2.70
C PHE A 187 -7.56 9.39 1.32
N ARG A 188 -7.84 10.64 0.93
CA ARG A 188 -8.24 11.05 -0.42
C ARG A 188 -7.37 12.20 -0.89
N LEU A 189 -7.10 12.26 -2.19
CA LEU A 189 -6.44 13.41 -2.81
C LEU A 189 -7.43 14.56 -3.01
N CYS A 190 -6.93 15.78 -3.03
CA CYS A 190 -7.65 16.97 -3.44
C CYS A 190 -7.01 17.60 -4.67
N VAL A 191 -7.71 18.52 -5.34
CA VAL A 191 -7.16 19.27 -6.46
C VAL A 191 -7.39 20.76 -6.25
N LEU A 192 -6.29 21.52 -6.30
CA LEU A 192 -6.31 22.97 -6.43
C LEU A 192 -6.44 23.31 -7.91
N VAL A 193 -7.35 24.22 -8.24
CA VAL A 193 -7.60 24.68 -9.61
C VAL A 193 -7.52 26.20 -9.65
N GLU A 194 -6.55 26.70 -10.40
CA GLU A 194 -6.42 28.13 -10.70
C GLU A 194 -7.10 28.43 -12.02
N LEU A 195 -8.06 29.35 -11.99
CA LEU A 195 -8.88 29.74 -13.13
C LEU A 195 -8.39 31.04 -13.77
N ARG A 196 -8.75 31.26 -15.03
CA ARG A 196 -8.46 32.52 -15.74
C ARG A 196 -9.19 33.71 -15.10
N PRO A 197 -8.62 34.92 -15.17
CA PRO A 197 -9.33 36.14 -14.76
C PRO A 197 -10.68 36.27 -15.48
N GLY A 198 -11.74 36.61 -14.73
CA GLY A 198 -13.11 36.77 -15.24
C GLY A 198 -13.99 35.52 -15.16
N VAL A 199 -13.44 34.37 -14.78
CA VAL A 199 -14.22 33.13 -14.53
C VAL A 199 -13.94 32.55 -13.13
N VAL A 200 -13.27 33.30 -12.26
CA VAL A 200 -13.07 32.93 -10.86
C VAL A 200 -14.40 33.13 -10.12
N PRO A 201 -14.89 32.15 -9.33
CA PRO A 201 -16.15 32.28 -8.62
C PRO A 201 -16.05 33.25 -7.43
N ASP A 202 -16.98 34.20 -7.36
CA ASP A 202 -17.05 35.21 -6.29
C ASP A 202 -18.10 34.90 -5.20
N SER A 203 -18.87 33.82 -5.41
CA SER A 203 -19.90 33.34 -4.48
C SER A 203 -19.97 31.81 -4.45
N ASP A 204 -20.61 31.22 -3.43
CA ASP A 204 -20.81 29.77 -3.35
C ASP A 204 -21.69 29.23 -4.49
N GLU A 205 -22.66 30.02 -4.98
CA GLU A 205 -23.49 29.66 -6.14
C GLU A 205 -22.66 29.63 -7.43
N ASP A 206 -21.81 30.65 -7.64
CA ASP A 206 -20.89 30.72 -8.77
C ASP A 206 -19.85 29.60 -8.71
N ARG A 207 -19.38 29.26 -7.50
CA ARG A 207 -18.48 28.13 -7.26
C ARG A 207 -19.10 26.83 -7.73
N LYS A 208 -20.36 26.58 -7.38
CA LYS A 208 -21.06 25.35 -7.78
C LYS A 208 -21.24 25.27 -9.29
N LYS A 209 -21.67 26.37 -9.92
CA LYS A 209 -21.83 26.45 -11.37
C LYS A 209 -20.49 26.19 -12.09
N THR A 210 -19.43 26.85 -11.64
CA THR A 210 -18.08 26.69 -12.20
C THR A 210 -17.57 25.26 -12.04
N LEU A 211 -17.82 24.63 -10.88
CA LEU A 211 -17.48 23.23 -10.65
C LEU A 211 -18.26 22.30 -11.58
N ASP A 212 -19.56 22.49 -11.75
CA ASP A 212 -20.38 21.65 -12.62
C ASP A 212 -19.96 21.77 -14.10
N GLU A 213 -19.56 22.95 -14.55
CA GLU A 213 -18.99 23.17 -15.89
C GLU A 213 -17.62 22.49 -16.06
N LEU A 214 -16.76 22.54 -15.04
CA LEU A 214 -15.42 21.94 -15.09
C LEU A 214 -15.42 20.42 -14.83
N TRP A 215 -16.43 19.90 -14.13
CA TRP A 215 -16.49 18.53 -13.64
C TRP A 215 -16.29 17.46 -14.72
N PRO A 216 -16.86 17.58 -15.95
CA PRO A 216 -16.61 16.60 -17.00
C PRO A 216 -15.13 16.38 -17.28
N LYS A 217 -14.30 17.44 -17.17
CA LYS A 217 -12.84 17.33 -17.38
C LYS A 217 -12.11 16.73 -16.19
N ILE A 218 -12.55 17.04 -14.96
CA ILE A 218 -12.04 16.41 -13.74
C ILE A 218 -12.42 14.92 -13.70
N ASP A 219 -13.62 14.56 -14.15
CA ASP A 219 -14.10 13.18 -14.22
C ASP A 219 -13.33 12.36 -15.28
N GLU A 220 -12.99 12.97 -16.42
CA GLU A 220 -12.05 12.38 -17.41
C GLU A 220 -10.71 12.04 -16.75
N ALA A 221 -10.13 12.97 -15.99
CA ALA A 221 -8.87 12.77 -15.27
C ALA A 221 -9.00 11.69 -14.17
N ASN A 222 -10.12 11.66 -13.44
CA ASN A 222 -10.42 10.62 -12.45
C ASN A 222 -10.56 9.22 -13.05
N LYS A 223 -11.12 9.10 -14.26
CA LYS A 223 -11.28 7.80 -14.94
C LYS A 223 -9.95 7.19 -15.35
N ALA A 224 -8.99 8.02 -15.76
CA ALA A 224 -7.62 7.60 -16.07
C ALA A 224 -6.82 7.24 -14.80
N ALA A 225 -7.11 7.89 -13.67
CA ALA A 225 -6.43 7.62 -12.41
C ALA A 225 -6.84 6.29 -11.75
N PRO A 226 -5.94 5.66 -10.97
CA PRO A 226 -6.29 4.54 -10.09
C PRO A 226 -7.45 4.90 -9.15
N LYS A 227 -8.28 3.93 -8.77
CA LYS A 227 -9.46 4.17 -7.91
C LYS A 227 -9.14 4.97 -6.64
N PHE A 228 -7.99 4.72 -6.01
CA PHE A 228 -7.55 5.41 -4.80
C PHE A 228 -7.10 6.86 -5.05
N GLY A 229 -6.68 7.21 -6.26
CA GLY A 229 -6.20 8.56 -6.63
C GLY A 229 -7.29 9.48 -7.17
N ARG A 230 -8.56 9.08 -7.14
CA ARG A 230 -9.68 9.86 -7.66
C ARG A 230 -10.10 10.96 -6.68
N VAL A 231 -10.30 12.17 -7.20
CA VAL A 231 -10.68 13.36 -6.43
C VAL A 231 -12.20 13.56 -6.49
N PRO A 232 -12.91 13.60 -5.34
CA PRO A 232 -14.35 13.89 -5.30
C PRO A 232 -14.64 15.39 -5.52
N LYS A 233 -15.88 15.75 -5.87
CA LYS A 233 -16.32 17.13 -6.16
C LYS A 233 -15.97 18.10 -5.03
N GLU A 234 -16.15 17.62 -3.81
CA GLU A 234 -16.00 18.39 -2.58
C GLU A 234 -14.52 18.73 -2.28
N LEU A 235 -13.57 17.98 -2.85
CA LEU A 235 -12.13 18.23 -2.75
C LEU A 235 -11.57 18.99 -3.95
N VAL A 236 -12.44 19.67 -4.72
CA VAL A 236 -12.03 20.64 -5.73
C VAL A 236 -12.02 22.03 -5.10
N ILE A 237 -10.82 22.61 -5.04
CA ILE A 237 -10.54 23.89 -4.39
C ILE A 237 -10.15 24.89 -5.46
N PHE A 238 -10.91 25.97 -5.62
CA PHE A 238 -10.55 27.06 -6.54
C PHE A 238 -9.69 28.08 -5.83
N THR A 239 -8.68 28.59 -6.53
CA THR A 239 -7.87 29.72 -6.04
C THR A 239 -8.64 31.03 -6.15
N SER A 240 -8.25 32.03 -5.36
CA SER A 240 -8.73 33.41 -5.55
C SER A 240 -7.81 34.19 -6.50
N VAL A 241 -8.31 35.32 -7.03
CA VAL A 241 -7.51 36.22 -7.88
C VAL A 241 -6.33 36.81 -7.09
N ASP A 242 -6.51 37.09 -5.81
CA ASP A 242 -5.52 37.73 -4.94
C ASP A 242 -4.45 36.77 -4.42
N LYS A 243 -4.71 35.47 -4.51
CA LYS A 243 -3.81 34.40 -4.11
C LYS A 243 -3.73 33.42 -5.27
N PRO A 244 -2.90 33.66 -6.31
CA PRO A 244 -2.63 32.73 -7.41
C PRO A 244 -1.60 31.66 -7.02
N PHE A 245 -1.35 30.68 -7.89
CA PHE A 245 -0.27 29.72 -7.66
C PHE A 245 1.12 30.37 -7.66
N SER A 246 1.93 30.00 -6.66
CA SER A 246 3.37 30.28 -6.63
C SER A 246 4.05 29.76 -7.89
N ARG A 247 4.72 30.65 -8.63
CA ARG A 247 5.44 30.32 -9.86
C ARG A 247 6.87 30.83 -9.81
N ALA A 248 7.80 30.06 -10.38
CA ALA A 248 9.16 30.54 -10.63
C ALA A 248 9.16 31.65 -11.68
N GLY A 249 10.27 32.38 -11.85
CA GLY A 249 10.38 33.48 -12.85
C GLY A 249 10.07 33.08 -14.31
N LYS A 250 10.07 31.78 -14.62
CA LYS A 250 9.69 31.17 -15.90
C LYS A 250 8.21 30.75 -15.99
N GLY A 251 7.40 31.03 -14.97
CA GLY A 251 5.97 30.70 -14.93
C GLY A 251 5.64 29.24 -14.54
N THR A 252 6.64 28.40 -14.24
CA THR A 252 6.42 27.02 -13.75
C THR A 252 5.82 27.04 -12.35
N ILE A 253 4.76 26.27 -12.12
CA ILE A 253 4.13 26.13 -10.80
C ILE A 253 5.11 25.47 -9.82
N GLN A 254 5.29 26.10 -8.65
CA GLN A 254 6.14 25.60 -7.58
C GLN A 254 5.28 24.81 -6.58
N ARG A 255 4.98 23.54 -6.90
CA ARG A 255 4.08 22.63 -6.15
C ARG A 255 4.14 22.81 -4.64
N ARG A 256 5.32 22.66 -4.04
CA ARG A 256 5.50 22.74 -2.58
C ARG A 256 5.06 24.10 -2.04
N LEU A 257 5.59 25.19 -2.60
CA LEU A 257 5.24 26.54 -2.17
C LEU A 257 3.76 26.88 -2.42
N THR A 258 3.16 26.31 -3.47
CA THR A 258 1.72 26.43 -3.71
C THR A 258 0.94 25.69 -2.62
N ILE A 259 1.21 24.41 -2.38
CA ILE A 259 0.51 23.61 -1.35
C ILE A 259 0.66 24.26 0.02
N ASP A 260 1.87 24.66 0.40
CA ASP A 260 2.14 25.33 1.68
C ASP A 260 1.32 26.63 1.80
N ALA A 261 1.17 27.39 0.70
CA ALA A 261 0.35 28.60 0.71
C ALA A 261 -1.15 28.31 0.89
N TYR A 262 -1.68 27.20 0.35
CA TYR A 262 -3.10 26.81 0.47
C TYR A 262 -3.37 25.79 1.58
N GLU A 263 -2.44 25.59 2.52
CA GLU A 263 -2.60 24.60 3.59
C GLU A 263 -3.95 24.79 4.31
N ASN A 264 -4.28 26.02 4.70
CA ASN A 264 -5.54 26.33 5.39
C ASN A 264 -6.80 26.00 4.56
N GLU A 265 -6.80 26.30 3.26
CA GLU A 265 -7.93 25.99 2.38
C GLU A 265 -8.06 24.49 2.12
N ILE A 266 -6.94 23.79 2.04
CA ILE A 266 -6.89 22.33 1.94
C ILE A 266 -7.45 21.71 3.22
N GLU A 267 -6.96 22.13 4.38
CA GLU A 267 -7.45 21.67 5.69
C GLU A 267 -8.95 21.94 5.82
N SER A 268 -9.40 23.16 5.53
CA SER A 268 -10.83 23.52 5.59
C SER A 268 -11.68 22.69 4.63
N ALA A 269 -11.18 22.33 3.44
CA ALA A 269 -11.89 21.45 2.53
C ALA A 269 -12.03 20.03 3.08
N TYR A 270 -10.99 19.49 3.73
CA TYR A 270 -11.08 18.20 4.41
C TYR A 270 -12.00 18.27 5.65
N GLU A 271 -11.89 19.31 6.48
CA GLU A 271 -12.77 19.56 7.62
C GLU A 271 -14.24 19.65 7.18
N LYS A 272 -14.54 20.43 6.13
CA LYS A 272 -15.91 20.55 5.58
C LYS A 272 -16.44 19.25 5.00
N ILE A 273 -15.59 18.36 4.52
CA ILE A 273 -16.01 17.02 4.12
C ILE A 273 -16.26 16.18 5.35
N GLU A 274 -15.39 16.22 6.35
CA GLU A 274 -15.61 15.51 7.61
C GLU A 274 -16.89 16.00 8.34
N GLU A 275 -17.18 17.31 8.32
CA GLU A 275 -18.37 17.96 8.86
C GLU A 275 -19.62 17.83 7.97
N GLY A 276 -19.45 17.97 6.65
CA GLY A 276 -20.52 17.91 5.66
C GLY A 276 -20.99 16.48 5.40
N LEU A 277 -20.06 15.51 5.41
CA LEU A 277 -20.40 14.10 5.51
C LEU A 277 -21.06 13.80 6.84
N SER A 278 -20.70 14.48 7.93
CA SER A 278 -21.37 14.32 9.21
C SER A 278 -22.83 14.83 9.19
N THR A 279 -23.16 15.94 8.53
CA THR A 279 -24.42 16.67 8.81
C THR A 279 -25.41 16.83 7.65
N ASN A 280 -25.00 16.73 6.39
CA ASN A 280 -25.92 16.92 5.26
C ASN A 280 -26.80 15.68 5.03
N SER A 281 -28.10 15.91 4.80
CA SER A 281 -29.10 14.88 4.46
C SER A 281 -29.20 13.70 5.44
N LEU A 282 -28.98 13.93 6.75
CA LEU A 282 -29.19 12.87 7.74
C LEU A 282 -30.66 12.42 7.78
N PRO A 283 -30.94 11.11 7.65
CA PRO A 283 -32.29 10.59 7.82
C PRO A 283 -32.79 10.86 9.25
N PRO A 284 -34.11 11.05 9.46
CA PRO A 284 -34.64 11.36 10.78
C PRO A 284 -34.46 10.17 11.73
N LEU A 285 -33.78 10.40 12.86
CA LEU A 285 -33.70 9.46 13.97
C LEU A 285 -34.83 9.75 14.97
N LYS A 286 -35.81 8.85 15.08
CA LYS A 286 -36.99 9.03 15.94
C LYS A 286 -36.73 8.72 17.42
N SER A 287 -35.91 7.71 17.71
CA SER A 287 -35.48 7.36 19.06
C SER A 287 -34.18 6.56 19.02
N THR A 288 -33.53 6.38 20.17
CA THR A 288 -32.34 5.53 20.34
C THR A 288 -32.68 4.04 20.54
N LYS A 289 -33.93 3.61 20.28
CA LYS A 289 -34.34 2.20 20.31
C LYS A 289 -33.90 1.48 19.02
N ALA A 290 -33.63 0.18 19.13
CA ALA A 290 -33.12 -0.66 18.04
C ALA A 290 -33.92 -0.52 16.72
N ASP A 291 -35.26 -0.50 16.74
CA ASP A 291 -36.08 -0.39 15.53
C ASP A 291 -35.95 0.96 14.80
N ASP A 292 -35.77 2.05 15.54
CA ASP A 292 -35.58 3.39 14.97
C ASP A 292 -34.15 3.58 14.48
N LEU A 293 -33.17 3.03 15.20
CA LEU A 293 -31.78 2.96 14.76
C LEU A 293 -31.64 2.10 13.50
N LEU A 294 -32.36 0.98 13.39
CA LEU A 294 -32.36 0.12 12.19
C LEU A 294 -32.82 0.90 10.96
N ARG A 295 -33.92 1.65 11.06
CA ARG A 295 -34.43 2.50 9.97
C ARG A 295 -33.47 3.63 9.60
N PHE A 296 -32.87 4.27 10.60
CA PHE A 296 -31.90 5.33 10.42
C PHE A 296 -30.64 4.81 9.71
N LEU A 297 -30.06 3.73 10.21
CA LEU A 297 -28.87 3.10 9.63
C LEU A 297 -29.14 2.57 8.23
N ARG A 298 -30.27 1.87 8.00
CA ARG A 298 -30.63 1.39 6.65
C ARG A 298 -30.62 2.52 5.63
N SER A 299 -31.16 3.68 6.00
CA SER A 299 -31.18 4.85 5.12
C SER A 299 -29.75 5.38 4.87
N LEU A 300 -28.91 5.47 5.91
CA LEU A 300 -27.50 5.87 5.77
C LEU A 300 -26.69 4.92 4.89
N TYR A 301 -26.83 3.60 5.09
CA TYR A 301 -26.12 2.59 4.33
C TYR A 301 -26.52 2.57 2.86
N ARG A 302 -27.83 2.68 2.54
CA ARG A 302 -28.30 2.73 1.16
C ARG A 302 -27.78 3.95 0.41
N GLU A 303 -27.71 5.10 1.09
CA GLU A 303 -27.16 6.33 0.51
C GLU A 303 -25.64 6.24 0.33
N THR A 304 -24.93 5.68 1.31
CA THR A 304 -23.46 5.61 1.28
C THR A 304 -22.94 4.53 0.31
N LEU A 305 -23.69 3.44 0.13
CA LEU A 305 -23.35 2.36 -0.81
C LEU A 305 -23.95 2.54 -2.21
N ASP A 306 -24.78 3.57 -2.43
CA ASP A 306 -25.58 3.78 -3.65
C ASP A 306 -26.30 2.49 -4.11
N ASN A 307 -26.91 1.79 -3.14
CA ASN A 307 -27.53 0.48 -3.36
C ASN A 307 -28.91 0.40 -2.70
N GLY A 308 -29.96 0.48 -3.52
CA GLY A 308 -31.36 0.46 -3.07
C GLY A 308 -31.86 -0.90 -2.57
N GLU A 309 -31.18 -2.00 -2.88
CA GLU A 309 -31.63 -3.38 -2.60
C GLU A 309 -31.03 -3.98 -1.32
N LEU A 310 -30.32 -3.18 -0.52
CA LEU A 310 -29.65 -3.66 0.70
C LEU A 310 -30.66 -4.20 1.73
N GLY A 311 -30.51 -5.48 2.10
CA GLY A 311 -31.23 -6.14 3.19
C GLY A 311 -30.61 -5.84 4.56
N ASP A 312 -31.40 -5.96 5.63
CA ASP A 312 -30.95 -5.60 7.00
C ASP A 312 -29.87 -6.54 7.56
N ASP A 313 -29.87 -7.79 7.09
CA ASP A 313 -28.96 -8.86 7.49
C ASP A 313 -27.93 -9.23 6.40
N ASP A 314 -27.84 -8.43 5.32
CA ASP A 314 -26.81 -8.59 4.31
C ASP A 314 -25.41 -8.32 4.92
N ASP A 315 -24.42 -9.11 4.51
CA ASP A 315 -23.02 -8.81 4.81
C ASP A 315 -22.58 -7.56 4.05
N LEU A 316 -22.44 -6.46 4.78
CA LEU A 316 -22.17 -5.15 4.21
C LEU A 316 -20.82 -5.09 3.47
N PHE A 317 -19.83 -5.86 3.90
CA PHE A 317 -18.51 -5.92 3.24
C PHE A 317 -18.60 -6.58 1.86
N SER A 318 -19.39 -7.66 1.75
CA SER A 318 -19.66 -8.31 0.47
C SER A 318 -20.39 -7.38 -0.52
N LYS A 319 -21.11 -6.37 -0.01
CA LYS A 319 -21.88 -5.38 -0.79
C LYS A 319 -21.10 -4.11 -1.12
N GLY A 320 -19.78 -4.10 -0.89
CA GLY A 320 -18.91 -3.00 -1.26
C GLY A 320 -18.58 -2.02 -0.13
N LEU A 321 -18.94 -2.34 1.12
CA LEU A 321 -18.47 -1.59 2.28
C LEU A 321 -16.96 -1.80 2.44
N ASP A 322 -16.21 -0.70 2.39
CA ASP A 322 -14.76 -0.67 2.61
C ASP A 322 -14.39 0.28 3.76
N SER A 323 -13.10 0.37 4.09
CA SER A 323 -12.62 1.22 5.18
C SER A 323 -12.96 2.71 5.00
N LEU A 324 -13.13 3.17 3.76
CA LEU A 324 -13.51 4.53 3.44
C LEU A 324 -14.97 4.78 3.81
N LEU A 325 -15.86 3.90 3.35
CA LEU A 325 -17.28 4.01 3.64
C LEU A 325 -17.57 3.81 5.14
N ILE A 326 -16.79 2.98 5.84
CA ILE A 326 -16.89 2.82 7.30
C ILE A 326 -16.58 4.13 8.02
N PHE A 327 -15.49 4.81 7.69
CA PHE A 327 -15.13 6.08 8.31
C PHE A 327 -16.25 7.12 8.11
N MET A 328 -16.79 7.19 6.89
CA MET A 328 -17.90 8.08 6.55
C MET A 328 -19.17 7.74 7.34
N LEU A 329 -19.48 6.45 7.49
CA LEU A 329 -20.64 5.99 8.26
C LEU A 329 -20.49 6.26 9.76
N VAL A 330 -19.31 6.07 10.36
CA VAL A 330 -19.07 6.43 11.77
C VAL A 330 -19.36 7.91 12.00
N ALA A 331 -18.83 8.78 11.14
CA ALA A 331 -19.05 10.22 11.22
C ALA A 331 -20.55 10.56 11.13
N ARG A 332 -21.26 9.99 10.16
CA ARG A 332 -22.72 10.16 9.96
C ARG A 332 -23.56 9.65 11.13
N ILE A 333 -23.21 8.49 11.68
CA ILE A 333 -23.89 7.91 12.84
C ILE A 333 -23.70 8.81 14.05
N LYS A 334 -22.46 9.24 14.33
CA LYS A 334 -22.17 10.14 15.45
C LYS A 334 -22.95 11.45 15.34
N ALA A 335 -23.00 12.03 14.14
CA ALA A 335 -23.73 13.26 13.92
C ALA A 335 -25.25 13.13 14.04
N GLY A 336 -25.83 12.01 13.56
CA GLY A 336 -27.25 11.71 13.77
C GLY A 336 -27.60 11.51 15.25
N LEU A 337 -26.72 10.85 16.00
CA LEU A 337 -26.87 10.67 17.45
C LEU A 337 -26.69 12.00 18.20
N ARG A 338 -25.72 12.83 17.81
CA ARG A 338 -25.49 14.16 18.39
C ARG A 338 -26.72 15.07 18.20
N LYS A 339 -27.38 15.00 17.04
CA LYS A 339 -28.65 15.73 16.77
C LYS A 339 -29.81 15.23 17.64
N HIS A 340 -29.67 14.07 18.26
CA HIS A 340 -30.62 13.50 19.21
C HIS A 340 -30.11 13.60 20.67
N ASP A 341 -29.29 14.62 20.95
CA ASP A 341 -28.79 14.99 22.28
C ASP A 341 -28.01 13.89 23.03
N VAL A 342 -27.34 12.99 22.29
CA VAL A 342 -26.43 12.00 22.87
C VAL A 342 -25.12 12.66 23.31
N LEU A 343 -24.69 12.39 24.55
CA LEU A 343 -23.47 12.95 25.17
C LEU A 343 -22.18 12.50 24.44
N GLU A 344 -21.19 13.40 24.35
CA GLU A 344 -19.91 13.11 23.67
C GLU A 344 -19.13 11.93 24.26
N GLU A 345 -19.22 11.70 25.58
CA GLU A 345 -18.61 10.54 26.23
C GLU A 345 -19.16 9.21 25.66
N VAL A 346 -20.44 9.18 25.32
CA VAL A 346 -21.11 8.01 24.72
C VAL A 346 -20.81 7.92 23.22
N LEU A 347 -20.72 9.06 22.52
CA LEU A 347 -20.30 9.12 21.12
C LEU A 347 -18.86 8.65 20.91
N GLY A 348 -17.99 8.85 21.91
CA GLY A 348 -16.63 8.32 21.94
C GLY A 348 -16.57 6.78 21.84
N ARG A 349 -17.64 6.09 22.22
CA ARG A 349 -17.75 4.61 22.17
C ARG A 349 -18.21 4.08 20.80
N VAL A 350 -18.63 4.96 19.90
CA VAL A 350 -18.92 4.61 18.50
C VAL A 350 -17.62 4.81 17.72
N ASP A 351 -17.01 3.73 17.25
CA ASP A 351 -15.74 3.79 16.53
C ASP A 351 -15.76 2.92 15.27
N ASN A 352 -14.67 2.97 14.50
CA ASN A 352 -14.54 2.14 13.32
C ASN A 352 -14.64 0.66 13.68
N ALA A 353 -14.03 0.24 14.80
CA ALA A 353 -14.04 -1.15 15.26
C ALA A 353 -15.48 -1.67 15.48
N MET A 354 -16.39 -0.84 15.96
CA MET A 354 -17.81 -1.15 16.13
C MET A 354 -18.50 -1.47 14.80
N LEU A 355 -18.26 -0.67 13.75
CA LEU A 355 -18.84 -0.93 12.42
C LEU A 355 -18.15 -2.11 11.73
N PHE A 356 -16.85 -2.27 11.93
CA PHE A 356 -16.13 -3.46 11.48
C PHE A 356 -16.72 -4.74 12.10
N THR A 357 -17.00 -4.73 13.39
CA THR A 357 -17.53 -5.92 14.09
C THR A 357 -19.05 -6.11 13.92
N SER A 358 -19.79 -5.08 13.50
CA SER A 358 -21.23 -5.14 13.25
C SER A 358 -21.51 -5.31 11.76
N THR A 359 -21.33 -6.54 11.28
CA THR A 359 -21.37 -6.92 9.85
C THR A 359 -22.72 -6.74 9.15
N THR A 360 -23.80 -6.47 9.89
CA THR A 360 -25.15 -6.21 9.36
C THR A 360 -25.77 -4.97 10.00
N ILE A 361 -26.77 -4.38 9.32
CA ILE A 361 -27.49 -3.18 9.81
C ILE A 361 -28.25 -3.53 11.09
N SER A 362 -28.88 -4.71 11.15
CA SER A 362 -29.58 -5.23 12.34
C SER A 362 -28.66 -5.30 13.57
N ARG A 363 -27.47 -5.89 13.43
CA ARG A 363 -26.50 -6.04 14.53
C ARG A 363 -26.02 -4.67 15.01
N LEU A 364 -25.71 -3.75 14.09
CA LEU A 364 -25.26 -2.41 14.46
C LEU A 364 -26.36 -1.63 15.19
N ALA A 365 -27.62 -1.74 14.75
CA ALA A 365 -28.76 -1.08 15.39
C ALA A 365 -28.99 -1.56 16.83
N GLN A 366 -28.96 -2.88 17.05
CA GLN A 366 -29.09 -3.47 18.38
C GLN A 366 -27.95 -3.02 19.29
N ARG A 367 -26.72 -3.06 18.79
CA ARG A 367 -25.53 -2.68 19.57
C ARG A 367 -25.52 -1.20 19.94
N LEU A 368 -25.87 -0.32 19.00
CA LEU A 368 -26.04 1.11 19.29
C LEU A 368 -27.15 1.32 20.32
N SER A 369 -28.28 0.64 20.21
CA SER A 369 -29.39 0.75 21.17
C SER A 369 -28.95 0.41 22.60
N LEU A 370 -28.13 -0.64 22.77
CA LEU A 370 -27.62 -1.06 24.08
C LEU A 370 -26.62 -0.05 24.68
N ILE A 371 -25.70 0.47 23.86
CA ILE A 371 -24.75 1.51 24.28
C ILE A 371 -25.50 2.77 24.72
N LEU A 372 -26.54 3.15 23.99
CA LEU A 372 -27.31 4.37 24.23
C LEU A 372 -28.28 4.26 25.41
N SER A 373 -28.74 3.06 25.78
CA SER A 373 -29.62 2.85 26.93
C SER A 373 -28.93 2.90 28.29
N GLY A 374 -27.60 3.12 28.34
CA GLY A 374 -26.86 3.19 29.60
C GLY A 374 -26.84 1.87 30.38
N ALA A 375 -27.06 0.74 29.70
CA ALA A 375 -26.90 -0.58 30.29
C ALA A 375 -25.42 -0.79 30.62
N ASN A 376 -25.02 -0.43 31.83
CA ASN A 376 -23.72 -0.75 32.40
C ASN A 376 -23.61 -2.28 32.51
N GLY A 377 -23.06 -2.88 31.47
CA GLY A 377 -22.96 -4.32 31.30
C GLY A 377 -22.76 -4.78 29.86
N VAL A 378 -22.44 -3.89 28.93
CA VAL A 378 -21.82 -4.31 27.67
C VAL A 378 -20.33 -4.20 27.92
N ASP A 379 -19.68 -5.35 28.09
CA ASP A 379 -18.24 -5.48 27.94
C ASP A 379 -17.79 -4.55 26.78
N ARG A 380 -16.67 -3.82 26.94
CA ARG A 380 -15.80 -3.57 25.75
C ARG A 380 -15.80 -4.88 24.98
N PRO A 381 -15.90 -4.96 23.65
CA PRO A 381 -15.86 -6.26 23.00
C PRO A 381 -14.53 -6.97 23.32
N GLY A 382 -14.44 -7.68 24.44
CA GLY A 382 -14.22 -9.09 24.39
C GLY A 382 -15.45 -9.65 23.69
N ASN A 383 -15.24 -10.15 22.49
CA ASN A 383 -15.56 -11.55 22.32
C ASN A 383 -16.95 -12.04 22.72
N GLY A 384 -17.98 -11.26 22.39
CA GLY A 384 -19.33 -11.78 22.31
C GLY A 384 -19.44 -12.75 21.14
N ASN A 385 -19.05 -14.01 21.40
CA ASN A 385 -19.26 -15.21 20.59
C ASN A 385 -18.23 -15.52 19.46
N CYS A 386 -16.94 -15.22 19.68
CA CYS A 386 -15.81 -15.59 18.80
C CYS A 386 -15.84 -17.08 18.40
N VAL A 387 -15.96 -17.97 19.38
CA VAL A 387 -16.06 -19.42 19.13
C VAL A 387 -17.31 -19.76 18.31
N SER A 388 -18.43 -19.06 18.48
CA SER A 388 -19.64 -19.33 17.70
C SER A 388 -19.50 -18.90 16.23
N ASP A 389 -18.85 -17.76 15.95
CA ASP A 389 -18.58 -17.31 14.58
C ASP A 389 -17.57 -18.25 13.90
N ILE A 390 -16.51 -18.65 14.62
CA ILE A 390 -15.57 -19.70 14.17
C ILE A 390 -16.33 -21.00 13.88
N ARG A 391 -17.21 -21.46 14.78
CA ARG A 391 -18.04 -22.68 14.58
C ARG A 391 -18.93 -22.54 13.34
N ASN A 392 -19.58 -21.39 13.14
CA ASN A 392 -20.45 -21.15 11.99
C ASN A 392 -19.68 -21.19 10.66
N ILE A 393 -18.51 -20.55 10.60
CA ILE A 393 -17.64 -20.59 9.42
C ILE A 393 -17.13 -22.03 9.19
N LEU A 394 -16.67 -22.73 10.23
CA LEU A 394 -16.23 -24.11 10.12
C LEU A 394 -17.35 -25.07 9.71
N ALA A 395 -18.60 -24.84 10.14
CA ALA A 395 -19.74 -25.60 9.66
C ALA A 395 -19.98 -25.34 8.16
N LYS A 396 -20.02 -24.07 7.76
CA LYS A 396 -20.26 -23.63 6.37
C LYS A 396 -19.22 -24.16 5.37
N TYR A 397 -17.95 -24.18 5.77
CA TYR A 397 -16.85 -24.56 4.87
C TYR A 397 -16.32 -25.96 5.11
N GLY A 398 -16.49 -26.49 6.32
CA GLY A 398 -16.04 -27.83 6.65
C GLY A 398 -16.77 -28.92 5.85
N GLU A 399 -18.02 -28.70 5.44
CA GLU A 399 -18.74 -29.60 4.54
C GLU A 399 -18.25 -29.54 3.08
N LYS A 400 -17.53 -28.47 2.72
CA LYS A 400 -16.96 -28.28 1.38
C LYS A 400 -15.55 -28.86 1.24
N ILE A 401 -15.01 -29.45 2.32
CA ILE A 401 -13.73 -30.14 2.30
C ILE A 401 -13.92 -31.46 1.58
N PRO A 402 -13.22 -31.67 0.45
CA PRO A 402 -13.43 -32.87 -0.35
C PRO A 402 -12.52 -34.03 0.11
N GLY A 403 -12.90 -35.29 -0.20
CA GLY A 403 -12.25 -36.50 0.32
C GLY A 403 -11.76 -37.54 -0.71
N ILE A 404 -10.76 -38.32 -0.27
CA ILE A 404 -10.01 -39.44 -0.89
C ILE A 404 -9.19 -39.11 -2.15
N LEU A 405 -7.87 -39.34 -2.05
CA LEU A 405 -6.85 -39.24 -3.10
C LEU A 405 -6.29 -40.59 -3.53
N ARG A 406 -5.57 -40.60 -4.67
CA ARG A 406 -4.82 -41.75 -5.24
C ARG A 406 -3.31 -41.48 -5.17
N ASP A 407 -2.50 -42.51 -4.93
CA ASP A 407 -1.04 -42.41 -4.97
C ASP A 407 -0.51 -42.39 -6.42
N ALA A 408 0.49 -41.54 -6.68
CA ALA A 408 1.21 -41.48 -7.94
C ALA A 408 2.72 -41.23 -7.70
N PRO A 409 3.61 -41.75 -8.57
CA PRO A 409 5.05 -41.55 -8.48
C PRO A 409 5.49 -40.14 -8.91
N ARG A 410 6.50 -39.58 -8.23
CA ARG A 410 7.03 -38.21 -8.40
C ARG A 410 8.23 -38.15 -9.37
N HIS A 411 8.25 -37.19 -10.30
CA HIS A 411 9.44 -36.80 -11.06
C HIS A 411 9.63 -35.27 -11.03
N GLY A 412 10.57 -34.78 -10.21
CA GLY A 412 10.86 -33.36 -10.01
C GLY A 412 9.75 -32.58 -9.27
N GLN A 413 10.04 -31.34 -8.82
CA GLN A 413 9.04 -30.51 -8.12
C GLN A 413 8.44 -29.43 -9.03
N THR A 414 7.12 -29.30 -8.97
CA THR A 414 6.37 -28.19 -9.58
C THR A 414 5.55 -27.54 -8.49
N ILE A 415 5.82 -26.26 -8.20
CA ILE A 415 5.31 -25.62 -6.98
C ILE A 415 4.37 -24.48 -7.36
N ILE A 416 3.21 -24.43 -6.71
CA ILE A 416 2.32 -23.27 -6.76
C ILE A 416 2.66 -22.35 -5.60
N LEU A 417 2.89 -21.07 -5.90
CA LEU A 417 3.11 -20.02 -4.90
C LEU A 417 2.05 -18.92 -5.05
N THR A 418 1.25 -18.71 -4.01
CA THR A 418 0.39 -17.52 -3.93
C THR A 418 1.14 -16.40 -3.21
N GLY A 419 0.91 -15.13 -3.60
CA GLY A 419 1.49 -13.99 -2.88
C GLY A 419 2.97 -13.74 -3.18
N SER A 420 3.45 -14.22 -4.34
CA SER A 420 4.83 -14.02 -4.84
C SER A 420 5.33 -12.57 -4.84
N ARG A 421 4.42 -11.59 -5.04
CA ARG A 421 4.74 -10.15 -5.02
C ARG A 421 4.93 -9.57 -3.62
N GLY A 422 4.48 -10.26 -2.58
CA GLY A 422 4.64 -9.81 -1.20
C GLY A 422 6.11 -9.84 -0.77
N SER A 423 6.41 -9.21 0.37
CA SER A 423 7.79 -9.18 0.89
C SER A 423 8.37 -10.58 1.05
N LEU A 424 7.74 -11.42 1.89
CA LEU A 424 8.13 -12.82 2.06
C LEU A 424 8.03 -13.63 0.76
N GLY A 425 6.97 -13.42 -0.03
CA GLY A 425 6.75 -14.16 -1.27
C GLY A 425 7.90 -14.03 -2.27
N SER A 426 8.56 -12.87 -2.32
CA SER A 426 9.71 -12.67 -3.21
C SER A 426 10.92 -13.50 -2.78
N TYR A 427 11.17 -13.62 -1.47
CA TYR A 427 12.25 -14.44 -0.93
C TYR A 427 11.94 -15.95 -1.03
N ILE A 428 10.69 -16.37 -0.82
CA ILE A 428 10.28 -17.76 -1.08
C ILE A 428 10.54 -18.12 -2.55
N LEU A 429 10.08 -17.27 -3.48
CA LEU A 429 10.30 -17.50 -4.91
C LEU A 429 11.79 -17.58 -5.26
N SER A 430 12.61 -16.67 -4.73
CA SER A 430 14.06 -16.69 -4.94
C SER A 430 14.70 -17.98 -4.40
N ALA A 431 14.30 -18.42 -3.20
CA ALA A 431 14.82 -19.65 -2.60
C ALA A 431 14.40 -20.90 -3.39
N LEU A 432 13.16 -20.94 -3.90
CA LEU A 432 12.70 -22.04 -4.75
C LEU A 432 13.48 -22.14 -6.06
N LEU A 433 13.80 -21.00 -6.70
CA LEU A 433 14.54 -20.98 -7.96
C LEU A 433 16.02 -21.32 -7.80
N ALA A 434 16.57 -21.16 -6.60
CA ALA A 434 17.93 -21.57 -6.28
C ALA A 434 18.10 -23.11 -6.23
N ARG A 435 17.01 -23.86 -6.11
CA ARG A 435 17.03 -25.32 -6.01
C ARG A 435 16.96 -25.98 -7.38
N GLU A 436 17.85 -26.92 -7.70
CA GLU A 436 17.88 -27.61 -8.99
C GLU A 436 16.70 -28.58 -9.20
N ASP A 437 16.14 -29.14 -8.12
CA ASP A 437 15.03 -30.09 -8.18
C ASP A 437 13.65 -29.44 -8.47
N VAL A 438 13.56 -28.11 -8.31
CA VAL A 438 12.35 -27.33 -8.63
C VAL A 438 12.32 -27.01 -10.12
N ARG A 439 11.56 -27.77 -10.90
CA ARG A 439 11.47 -27.58 -12.35
C ARG A 439 10.72 -26.30 -12.72
N MET A 440 9.63 -26.01 -12.02
CA MET A 440 8.70 -24.94 -12.38
C MET A 440 8.01 -24.37 -11.13
N VAL A 441 7.85 -23.05 -11.09
CA VAL A 441 7.04 -22.35 -10.07
C VAL A 441 5.89 -21.60 -10.75
N TYR A 442 4.66 -21.95 -10.39
CA TYR A 442 3.45 -21.24 -10.82
C TYR A 442 3.06 -20.19 -9.77
N CYS A 443 3.20 -18.91 -10.12
CA CYS A 443 2.87 -17.79 -9.26
C CYS A 443 1.44 -17.29 -9.55
N LEU A 444 0.50 -17.61 -8.66
CA LEU A 444 -0.91 -17.19 -8.79
C LEU A 444 -1.11 -15.80 -8.18
N ASN A 445 -1.55 -14.85 -9.01
CA ASN A 445 -1.65 -13.44 -8.64
C ASN A 445 -2.94 -12.81 -9.17
N ARG A 446 -3.39 -11.68 -8.59
CA ARG A 446 -4.66 -11.03 -8.96
C ARG A 446 -4.59 -10.17 -10.24
N SER A 447 -3.41 -9.65 -10.56
CA SER A 447 -3.17 -8.74 -11.69
C SER A 447 -2.60 -9.48 -12.90
N SER A 448 -2.80 -8.93 -14.10
CA SER A 448 -2.28 -9.49 -15.36
C SER A 448 -0.81 -9.16 -15.63
N ASN A 449 -0.30 -8.00 -15.19
CA ASN A 449 1.08 -7.56 -15.46
C ASN A 449 2.03 -7.81 -14.26
N VAL A 450 2.20 -9.08 -13.86
CA VAL A 450 2.96 -9.42 -12.64
C VAL A 450 4.45 -9.61 -12.90
N GLN A 451 4.82 -10.04 -14.10
CA GLN A 451 6.21 -10.38 -14.40
C GLN A 451 7.16 -9.19 -14.26
N ALA A 452 6.83 -8.04 -14.86
CA ALA A 452 7.65 -6.83 -14.77
C ALA A 452 7.78 -6.32 -13.32
N ASP A 453 6.68 -6.34 -12.57
CA ASP A 453 6.66 -5.99 -11.14
C ASP A 453 7.55 -6.93 -10.31
N GLN A 454 7.51 -8.24 -10.60
CA GLN A 454 8.29 -9.23 -9.87
C GLN A 454 9.79 -9.08 -10.15
N ILE A 455 10.17 -8.85 -11.40
CA ILE A 455 11.57 -8.55 -11.80
C ILE A 455 12.08 -7.31 -11.05
N SER A 456 11.27 -6.24 -11.03
CA SER A 456 11.61 -5.00 -10.34
C SER A 456 11.75 -5.20 -8.83
N SER A 457 10.84 -5.97 -8.23
CA SER A 457 10.91 -6.35 -6.81
C SER A 457 12.19 -7.13 -6.49
N PHE A 458 12.58 -8.09 -7.35
CA PHE A 458 13.81 -8.86 -7.19
C PHE A 458 15.04 -7.97 -7.23
N LYS A 459 15.13 -7.09 -8.25
CA LYS A 459 16.22 -6.12 -8.39
C LYS A 459 16.33 -5.18 -7.19
N ALA A 460 15.20 -4.58 -6.77
CA ALA A 460 15.17 -3.65 -5.63
C ALA A 460 15.61 -4.31 -4.30
N ARG A 461 15.35 -5.60 -4.15
CA ARG A 461 15.73 -6.39 -2.96
C ARG A 461 17.15 -6.95 -3.03
N GLY A 462 17.85 -6.79 -4.15
CA GLY A 462 19.17 -7.39 -4.38
C GLY A 462 19.11 -8.92 -4.49
N LEU A 463 17.99 -9.47 -4.96
CA LEU A 463 17.82 -10.90 -5.21
C LEU A 463 18.45 -11.30 -6.55
N PRO A 464 18.87 -12.58 -6.72
CA PRO A 464 19.34 -13.10 -8.01
C PRO A 464 18.33 -12.86 -9.14
N GLU A 465 18.82 -12.76 -10.38
CA GLU A 465 17.96 -12.55 -11.54
C GLU A 465 16.87 -13.62 -11.65
N LEU A 466 15.64 -13.16 -11.97
CA LEU A 466 14.48 -14.02 -12.04
C LEU A 466 14.57 -14.97 -13.26
N GLN A 467 14.66 -16.28 -12.99
CA GLN A 467 14.74 -17.31 -14.03
C GLN A 467 13.37 -17.55 -14.70
N LEU A 468 13.02 -16.73 -15.69
CA LEU A 468 11.70 -16.74 -16.35
C LEU A 468 11.35 -18.06 -17.05
N ASN A 469 12.34 -18.88 -17.40
CA ASN A 469 12.12 -20.22 -17.95
C ASN A 469 11.58 -21.23 -16.92
N ARG A 470 11.70 -20.93 -15.62
CA ARG A 470 11.31 -21.78 -14.49
C ARG A 470 10.19 -21.15 -13.64
N VAL A 471 9.62 -20.04 -14.09
CA VAL A 471 8.50 -19.35 -13.44
C VAL A 471 7.40 -19.05 -14.44
N ARG A 472 6.14 -19.29 -14.06
CA ARG A 472 4.97 -18.83 -14.81
C ARG A 472 4.03 -18.05 -13.91
N PHE A 473 3.60 -16.88 -14.37
CA PHE A 473 2.62 -16.06 -13.67
C PHE A 473 1.24 -16.30 -14.25
N LEU A 474 0.27 -16.62 -13.40
CA LEU A 474 -1.13 -16.80 -13.80
C LEU A 474 -1.99 -15.77 -13.07
N GLN A 475 -2.87 -15.11 -13.83
CA GLN A 475 -3.88 -14.24 -13.26
C GLN A 475 -5.02 -15.09 -12.69
N THR A 476 -5.35 -14.88 -11.43
CA THR A 476 -6.32 -15.69 -10.69
C THR A 476 -7.24 -14.83 -9.84
N LYS A 477 -8.42 -15.37 -9.57
CA LYS A 477 -9.33 -14.94 -8.53
C LYS A 477 -9.56 -16.13 -7.61
N LEU A 478 -8.70 -16.31 -6.62
CA LEU A 478 -8.62 -17.54 -5.83
C LEU A 478 -9.94 -17.95 -5.15
N ALA A 479 -10.81 -16.99 -4.81
CA ALA A 479 -12.12 -17.27 -4.21
C ALA A 479 -13.18 -17.75 -5.22
N GLU A 480 -12.97 -17.55 -6.52
CA GLU A 480 -13.88 -18.05 -7.57
C GLU A 480 -13.63 -19.53 -7.87
N PRO A 481 -14.64 -20.26 -8.41
CA PRO A 481 -14.47 -21.64 -8.85
C PRO A 481 -13.25 -21.80 -9.77
N ASN A 482 -12.52 -22.91 -9.61
CA ASN A 482 -11.29 -23.21 -10.35
C ASN A 482 -10.27 -22.04 -10.34
N LEU A 483 -10.26 -21.25 -9.25
CA LEU A 483 -9.37 -20.11 -9.05
C LEU A 483 -9.55 -18.97 -10.08
N GLY A 484 -10.67 -18.95 -10.80
CA GLY A 484 -10.92 -18.03 -11.92
C GLY A 484 -10.03 -18.30 -13.15
N LEU A 485 -9.40 -19.48 -13.23
CA LEU A 485 -8.56 -19.89 -14.36
C LEU A 485 -9.39 -20.47 -15.51
N THR A 486 -8.80 -20.47 -16.70
CA THR A 486 -9.33 -21.28 -17.80
C THR A 486 -9.19 -22.77 -17.48
N LYS A 487 -10.01 -23.60 -18.13
CA LYS A 487 -9.94 -25.07 -17.97
C LYS A 487 -8.54 -25.61 -18.28
N ALA A 488 -7.91 -25.14 -19.36
CA ALA A 488 -6.59 -25.61 -19.77
C ALA A 488 -5.49 -25.26 -18.74
N GLU A 489 -5.54 -24.07 -18.15
CA GLU A 489 -4.62 -23.68 -17.09
C GLU A 489 -4.84 -24.52 -15.83
N TYR A 490 -6.10 -24.69 -15.42
CA TYR A 490 -6.45 -25.50 -14.25
C TYR A 490 -6.01 -26.96 -14.41
N ASP A 491 -6.31 -27.58 -15.55
CA ASP A 491 -5.92 -28.96 -15.88
C ASP A 491 -4.38 -29.10 -15.91
N SER A 492 -3.65 -28.06 -16.38
CA SER A 492 -2.19 -28.06 -16.33
C SER A 492 -1.65 -28.01 -14.90
N LEU A 493 -2.31 -27.29 -13.99
CA LEU A 493 -1.90 -27.22 -12.59
C LEU A 493 -2.14 -28.55 -11.87
N THR A 494 -3.27 -29.21 -12.11
CA THR A 494 -3.59 -30.50 -11.46
C THR A 494 -2.67 -31.64 -11.92
N LEU A 495 -2.14 -31.60 -13.15
CA LEU A 495 -1.29 -32.66 -13.67
C LEU A 495 0.07 -32.77 -12.95
N ASP A 496 0.74 -31.64 -12.74
CA ASP A 496 2.17 -31.59 -12.40
C ASP A 496 2.47 -31.09 -10.99
N THR A 497 1.54 -30.39 -10.33
CA THR A 497 1.83 -29.71 -9.05
C THR A 497 2.14 -30.69 -7.93
N THR A 498 3.30 -30.54 -7.29
CA THR A 498 3.77 -31.38 -6.18
C THR A 498 3.64 -30.71 -4.81
N ALA A 499 3.54 -29.39 -4.77
CA ALA A 499 3.30 -28.63 -3.54
C ALA A 499 2.62 -27.28 -3.82
N ILE A 500 1.81 -26.82 -2.88
CA ILE A 500 1.14 -25.53 -2.88
C ILE A 500 1.57 -24.76 -1.64
N ILE A 501 2.21 -23.61 -1.84
CA ILE A 501 2.56 -22.66 -0.77
C ILE A 501 1.55 -21.52 -0.80
N HIS A 502 0.64 -21.53 0.18
CA HIS A 502 -0.35 -20.49 0.36
C HIS A 502 0.16 -19.38 1.29
N ASN A 503 0.84 -18.38 0.72
CA ASN A 503 1.34 -17.19 1.42
C ASN A 503 0.45 -15.94 1.26
N ALA A 504 -0.39 -15.87 0.21
CA ALA A 504 -1.24 -14.71 -0.01
C ALA A 504 -2.32 -14.56 1.08
N TYR A 505 -2.16 -13.59 1.97
CA TYR A 505 -3.17 -13.24 2.98
C TYR A 505 -3.04 -11.75 3.36
N PRO A 506 -4.14 -11.00 3.50
CA PRO A 506 -4.09 -9.62 3.98
C PRO A 506 -3.74 -9.59 5.47
N VAL A 507 -2.73 -8.80 5.84
CA VAL A 507 -2.36 -8.57 7.25
C VAL A 507 -3.08 -7.31 7.71
N ASN A 508 -4.19 -7.49 8.44
CA ASN A 508 -4.96 -6.38 9.00
C ASN A 508 -5.61 -6.81 10.32
N PHE A 509 -5.05 -6.36 11.44
CA PHE A 509 -5.49 -6.72 12.78
C PHE A 509 -6.84 -6.09 13.17
N LEU A 510 -7.29 -5.06 12.45
CA LEU A 510 -8.53 -4.33 12.72
C LEU A 510 -9.75 -4.93 12.02
N MET A 511 -9.55 -5.84 11.05
CA MET A 511 -10.65 -6.49 10.33
C MET A 511 -11.31 -7.56 11.22
N PRO A 512 -12.65 -7.66 11.22
CA PRO A 512 -13.36 -8.75 11.89
C PRO A 512 -13.13 -10.07 11.15
N ILE A 513 -13.36 -11.20 11.81
CA ILE A 513 -13.17 -12.53 11.20
C ILE A 513 -13.99 -12.73 9.91
N ASN A 514 -15.24 -12.27 9.88
CA ASN A 514 -16.14 -12.44 8.73
C ASN A 514 -15.64 -11.72 7.47
N SER A 515 -14.85 -10.65 7.60
CA SER A 515 -14.27 -9.97 6.44
C SER A 515 -13.16 -10.78 5.76
N PHE A 516 -12.73 -11.91 6.34
CA PHE A 516 -11.78 -12.85 5.74
C PHE A 516 -12.44 -14.02 5.00
N GLU A 517 -13.77 -14.01 4.84
CA GLU A 517 -14.53 -15.07 4.18
C GLU A 517 -13.99 -15.41 2.77
N SER A 518 -13.62 -14.39 1.99
CA SER A 518 -13.04 -14.59 0.66
C SER A 518 -11.68 -15.30 0.71
N GLN A 519 -10.88 -15.04 1.74
CA GLN A 519 -9.58 -15.67 1.96
C GLN A 519 -9.76 -17.13 2.42
N ILE A 520 -10.74 -17.37 3.28
CA ILE A 520 -11.13 -18.71 3.72
C ILE A 520 -11.61 -19.54 2.51
N GLN A 521 -12.47 -18.97 1.66
CA GLN A 521 -12.90 -19.60 0.42
C GLN A 521 -11.72 -19.84 -0.55
N SER A 522 -10.74 -18.94 -0.59
CA SER A 522 -9.53 -19.11 -1.41
C SER A 522 -8.71 -20.32 -0.95
N LEU A 523 -8.56 -20.53 0.35
CA LEU A 523 -7.92 -21.72 0.90
C LEU A 523 -8.68 -22.99 0.50
N ILE A 524 -10.01 -23.01 0.64
CA ILE A 524 -10.84 -24.16 0.24
C ILE A 524 -10.64 -24.50 -1.24
N ASN A 525 -10.58 -23.51 -2.13
CA ASN A 525 -10.36 -23.76 -3.55
C ASN A 525 -8.93 -24.28 -3.84
N LEU A 526 -7.93 -23.89 -3.05
CA LEU A 526 -6.57 -24.43 -3.15
C LEU A 526 -6.48 -25.86 -2.61
N LEU A 527 -7.18 -26.18 -1.52
CA LEU A 527 -7.32 -27.55 -1.01
C LEU A 527 -8.02 -28.45 -2.04
N LYS A 528 -9.04 -27.92 -2.73
CA LYS A 528 -9.68 -28.61 -3.85
C LYS A 528 -8.70 -28.85 -5.01
N LEU A 529 -7.93 -27.83 -5.42
CA LEU A 529 -6.90 -28.02 -6.46
C LEU A 529 -5.90 -29.10 -6.05
N ALA A 530 -5.51 -29.14 -4.78
CA ALA A 530 -4.59 -30.14 -4.27
C ALA A 530 -5.16 -31.56 -4.41
N GLN A 531 -6.45 -31.72 -4.12
CA GLN A 531 -7.15 -32.97 -4.25
C GLN A 531 -7.42 -33.37 -5.72
N ASP A 532 -7.67 -32.41 -6.60
CA ASP A 532 -7.80 -32.67 -8.03
C ASP A 532 -6.42 -33.02 -8.66
N GLY A 533 -5.33 -32.79 -7.93
CA GLY A 533 -3.95 -32.97 -8.36
C GLY A 533 -3.50 -34.44 -8.45
N VAL A 534 -2.98 -34.84 -9.61
CA VAL A 534 -2.48 -36.20 -9.88
C VAL A 534 -1.30 -36.56 -8.99
N GLN A 535 -0.45 -35.60 -8.65
CA GLN A 535 0.75 -35.80 -7.84
C GLN A 535 0.51 -35.73 -6.32
N ASN A 536 -0.75 -35.59 -5.87
CA ASN A 536 -1.12 -35.41 -4.46
C ASN A 536 -0.27 -34.32 -3.77
N PRO A 537 -0.37 -33.05 -4.23
CA PRO A 537 0.44 -31.96 -3.71
C PRO A 537 0.23 -31.72 -2.22
N SER A 538 1.33 -31.49 -1.51
CA SER A 538 1.26 -30.99 -0.13
C SER A 538 0.80 -29.54 -0.10
N VAL A 539 -0.02 -29.18 0.89
CA VAL A 539 -0.49 -27.80 1.08
C VAL A 539 0.16 -27.19 2.31
N LEU A 540 1.04 -26.20 2.09
CA LEU A 540 1.69 -25.44 3.14
C LEU A 540 1.02 -24.08 3.26
N PHE A 541 0.40 -23.80 4.40
CA PHE A 541 -0.24 -22.52 4.68
C PHE A 541 0.62 -21.65 5.59
N VAL A 542 0.96 -20.45 5.12
CA VAL A 542 1.64 -19.44 5.94
C VAL A 542 0.61 -18.81 6.87
N SER A 543 0.55 -19.32 8.09
CA SER A 543 -0.26 -18.82 9.20
C SER A 543 0.52 -17.75 9.99
N SER A 544 -0.01 -17.35 11.15
CA SER A 544 0.60 -16.39 12.07
C SER A 544 0.66 -16.98 13.47
N ILE A 545 1.70 -16.64 14.24
CA ILE A 545 1.74 -17.01 15.66
C ILE A 545 0.54 -16.45 16.45
N ALA A 546 -0.06 -15.36 15.96
CA ALA A 546 -1.28 -14.79 16.53
C ALA A 546 -2.51 -15.71 16.45
N ALA A 547 -2.47 -16.79 15.64
CA ALA A 547 -3.53 -17.80 15.60
C ALA A 547 -3.53 -18.74 16.81
N ALA A 548 -2.46 -18.71 17.61
CA ALA A 548 -2.27 -19.59 18.78
C ALA A 548 -1.69 -18.86 20.01
N MET A 549 -1.49 -17.55 19.92
CA MET A 549 -0.95 -16.75 21.02
C MET A 549 -2.03 -16.53 22.08
N PRO A 550 -1.78 -16.90 23.35
CA PRO A 550 -2.75 -16.72 24.43
C PRO A 550 -2.95 -15.23 24.75
N ALA A 551 -4.16 -14.88 25.18
CA ALA A 551 -4.39 -13.66 25.93
C ALA A 551 -3.67 -13.77 27.28
N SER A 552 -3.13 -12.64 27.78
CA SER A 552 -2.23 -12.57 28.95
C SER A 552 -2.64 -13.50 30.11
N GLY A 553 -1.67 -14.24 30.66
CA GLY A 553 -1.82 -15.05 31.89
C GLY A 553 -2.50 -16.41 31.73
N GLN A 554 -2.98 -16.79 30.54
CA GLN A 554 -3.81 -17.99 30.36
C GLN A 554 -3.05 -19.26 29.95
N ARG A 555 -1.86 -19.14 29.32
CA ARG A 555 -1.07 -20.31 28.88
C ARG A 555 0.43 -20.04 28.97
N SER A 556 1.20 -21.05 29.36
CA SER A 556 2.66 -20.97 29.47
C SER A 556 3.41 -21.37 28.20
N VAL A 557 2.79 -22.14 27.29
CA VAL A 557 3.43 -22.66 26.08
C VAL A 557 2.50 -22.66 24.87
N VAL A 558 2.98 -22.19 23.72
CA VAL A 558 2.38 -22.35 22.39
C VAL A 558 2.97 -23.60 21.73
N ASN A 559 2.17 -24.67 21.64
CA ASN A 559 2.61 -25.96 21.10
C ASN A 559 2.59 -25.98 19.57
N GLU A 560 3.31 -26.92 18.97
CA GLU A 560 3.26 -27.22 17.53
C GLU A 560 2.13 -28.22 17.18
N THR A 561 0.93 -27.91 17.66
CA THR A 561 -0.33 -28.61 17.32
C THR A 561 -1.42 -27.59 16.99
N VAL A 562 -2.44 -28.02 16.23
CA VAL A 562 -3.65 -27.20 16.04
C VAL A 562 -4.41 -27.19 17.36
N LEU A 563 -4.77 -26.01 17.85
CA LEU A 563 -5.47 -25.86 19.14
C LEU A 563 -6.93 -26.28 19.01
N ASP A 564 -7.55 -26.76 20.07
CA ASP A 564 -8.98 -27.07 20.07
C ASP A 564 -9.84 -25.81 19.91
N ILE A 565 -11.05 -25.98 19.37
CA ILE A 565 -11.93 -24.83 19.12
C ILE A 565 -12.40 -24.16 20.42
N GLU A 566 -12.50 -24.95 21.50
CA GLU A 566 -12.79 -24.49 22.86
C GLU A 566 -11.68 -23.58 23.42
N GLU A 567 -10.46 -23.68 22.89
CA GLU A 567 -9.32 -22.86 23.32
C GLU A 567 -9.31 -21.48 22.64
N ALA A 568 -10.12 -21.24 21.60
CA ALA A 568 -10.08 -20.01 20.82
C ALA A 568 -10.45 -18.75 21.63
N ASP A 569 -11.29 -18.85 22.66
CA ASP A 569 -11.63 -17.73 23.56
C ASP A 569 -10.44 -17.30 24.43
N SER A 570 -9.45 -18.18 24.60
CA SER A 570 -8.24 -17.91 25.40
C SER A 570 -7.10 -17.25 24.63
N LEU A 571 -7.30 -16.97 23.33
CA LEU A 571 -6.27 -16.41 22.44
C LEU A 571 -6.35 -14.88 22.37
N ILE A 572 -5.38 -14.25 21.70
CA ILE A 572 -5.48 -12.84 21.33
C ILE A 572 -6.70 -12.64 20.41
N GLN A 573 -7.59 -11.74 20.80
CA GLN A 573 -8.89 -11.56 20.18
C GLN A 573 -8.90 -10.53 19.07
N GLN A 574 -8.21 -10.88 17.98
CA GLN A 574 -8.14 -10.08 16.76
C GLN A 574 -8.59 -10.91 15.54
N GLY A 575 -9.36 -10.32 14.63
CA GLY A 575 -9.96 -11.05 13.51
C GLY A 575 -8.94 -11.64 12.54
N TYR A 576 -7.75 -11.04 12.40
CA TYR A 576 -6.64 -11.63 11.67
C TYR A 576 -6.14 -12.95 12.28
N GLY A 577 -5.92 -12.99 13.60
CA GLY A 577 -5.51 -14.22 14.29
C GLY A 577 -6.58 -15.30 14.22
N GLN A 578 -7.83 -14.92 14.46
CA GLN A 578 -8.98 -15.83 14.40
C GLN A 578 -9.21 -16.40 12.99
N SER A 579 -9.09 -15.59 11.93
CA SER A 579 -9.24 -16.07 10.55
C SER A 579 -8.13 -17.03 10.13
N LYS A 580 -6.90 -16.80 10.60
CA LYS A 580 -5.79 -17.76 10.47
C LYS A 580 -6.07 -19.06 11.23
N PHE A 581 -6.57 -18.98 12.46
CA PHE A 581 -6.99 -20.15 13.24
C PHE A 581 -8.08 -20.98 12.54
N VAL A 582 -9.09 -20.35 11.94
CA VAL A 582 -10.09 -21.04 11.11
C VAL A 582 -9.43 -21.80 9.95
N CYS A 583 -8.47 -21.17 9.26
CA CYS A 583 -7.72 -21.81 8.19
C CYS A 583 -6.93 -23.03 8.68
N GLU A 584 -6.31 -22.95 9.87
CA GLU A 584 -5.62 -24.08 10.51
C GLU A 584 -6.57 -25.26 10.74
N LYS A 585 -7.76 -24.99 11.28
CA LYS A 585 -8.81 -26.02 11.48
C LYS A 585 -9.32 -26.64 10.19
N LEU A 586 -9.44 -25.86 9.12
CA LEU A 586 -9.83 -26.38 7.81
C LEU A 586 -8.76 -27.30 7.22
N ILE A 587 -7.48 -26.98 7.39
CA ILE A 587 -6.37 -27.83 6.95
C ILE A 587 -6.30 -29.10 7.79
N GLU A 588 -6.46 -29.01 9.12
CA GLU A 588 -6.56 -30.17 10.01
C GLU A 588 -7.68 -31.13 9.56
N LYS A 589 -8.86 -30.59 9.25
CA LYS A 589 -10.00 -31.36 8.74
C LYS A 589 -9.73 -31.95 7.34
N TYR A 590 -9.05 -31.23 6.46
CA TYR A 590 -8.61 -31.74 5.15
C TYR A 590 -7.67 -32.94 5.29
N VAL A 591 -6.65 -32.84 6.16
CA VAL A 591 -5.69 -33.93 6.33
C VAL A 591 -6.34 -35.14 7.01
N SER A 592 -7.11 -34.93 8.09
CA SER A 592 -7.77 -36.02 8.83
C SER A 592 -8.86 -36.75 8.03
N SER A 593 -9.45 -36.11 7.03
CA SER A 593 -10.41 -36.74 6.10
C SER A 593 -9.74 -37.49 4.93
N GLY A 594 -8.41 -37.59 4.93
CA GLY A 594 -7.65 -38.24 3.86
C GLY A 594 -7.54 -37.39 2.59
N GLY A 595 -7.70 -36.06 2.72
CA GLY A 595 -7.63 -35.12 1.60
C GLY A 595 -6.22 -34.93 1.05
N GLY A 596 -5.17 -35.20 1.83
CA GLY A 596 -3.76 -35.12 1.38
C GLY A 596 -2.81 -34.75 2.52
N LYS A 597 -1.60 -34.27 2.17
CA LYS A 597 -0.65 -33.72 3.15
C LYS A 597 -0.88 -32.22 3.35
N GLY A 598 -0.83 -31.78 4.61
CA GLY A 598 -1.03 -30.38 4.96
C GLY A 598 -0.06 -29.94 6.06
N ALA A 599 0.39 -28.69 6.00
CA ALA A 599 1.19 -28.07 7.03
C ALA A 599 0.81 -26.61 7.28
N ILE A 600 0.99 -26.20 8.52
CA ILE A 600 0.69 -24.88 9.04
C ILE A 600 2.01 -24.26 9.51
N LEU A 601 2.35 -23.10 8.97
CA LEU A 601 3.57 -22.37 9.30
C LEU A 601 3.17 -21.11 10.05
N ARG A 602 3.13 -21.15 11.39
CA ARG A 602 2.80 -20.01 12.25
C ARG A 602 3.99 -19.07 12.34
N VAL A 603 4.03 -18.07 11.46
CA VAL A 603 5.16 -17.12 11.38
C VAL A 603 5.07 -16.06 12.47
N GLY A 604 6.19 -15.77 13.13
CA GLY A 604 6.35 -14.66 14.08
C GLY A 604 6.62 -13.30 13.41
N GLN A 605 7.32 -12.40 14.10
CA GLN A 605 7.71 -11.11 13.53
C GLN A 605 8.77 -11.30 12.45
N ILE A 606 8.44 -10.94 11.20
CA ILE A 606 9.38 -10.93 10.09
C ILE A 606 10.20 -9.64 10.14
N SER A 607 11.53 -9.74 10.12
CA SER A 607 12.44 -8.58 10.06
C SER A 607 13.03 -8.37 8.66
N GLY A 608 13.85 -7.34 8.53
CA GLY A 608 14.66 -7.11 7.34
C GLY A 608 15.62 -8.27 7.04
N PRO A 609 16.12 -8.38 5.81
CA PRO A 609 17.01 -9.47 5.44
C PRO A 609 18.39 -9.30 6.09
N LEU A 610 19.07 -10.41 6.35
CA LEU A 610 20.47 -10.39 6.80
C LEU A 610 21.40 -9.98 5.65
N GLU A 611 21.11 -10.46 4.45
CA GLU A 611 21.89 -10.20 3.23
C GLU A 611 21.11 -9.35 2.21
N GLY A 612 21.82 -8.77 1.23
CA GLY A 612 21.19 -7.95 0.18
C GLY A 612 20.67 -6.58 0.64
N THR A 613 19.84 -5.95 -0.21
CA THR A 613 19.40 -4.54 -0.09
C THR A 613 17.91 -4.40 0.21
N GLY A 614 17.20 -5.50 0.47
CA GLY A 614 15.78 -5.45 0.82
C GLY A 614 15.52 -4.63 2.09
N VAL A 615 14.50 -3.78 2.05
CA VAL A 615 14.15 -2.88 3.15
C VAL A 615 12.99 -3.46 3.97
N TRP A 616 13.16 -3.50 5.29
CA TRP A 616 12.05 -3.80 6.21
C TRP A 616 11.08 -2.62 6.20
N ASN A 617 9.80 -2.89 5.97
CA ASN A 617 8.76 -1.88 5.82
C ASN A 617 8.71 -0.91 7.01
N VAL A 618 9.01 0.36 6.75
CA VAL A 618 9.09 1.46 7.74
C VAL A 618 7.78 1.71 8.51
N TRP A 619 6.66 1.22 7.98
CA TRP A 619 5.33 1.38 8.59
C TRP A 619 4.98 0.25 9.58
N GLU A 620 5.80 -0.80 9.67
CA GLU A 620 5.64 -1.81 10.72
C GLU A 620 6.05 -1.24 12.08
N TRP A 621 5.57 -1.85 13.17
CA TRP A 621 5.71 -1.28 14.52
C TRP A 621 7.18 -1.06 14.92
N ALA A 622 8.09 -2.01 14.63
CA ALA A 622 9.48 -1.87 15.06
C ALA A 622 10.25 -0.78 14.28
N PRO A 623 10.20 -0.73 12.93
CA PRO A 623 10.79 0.38 12.18
C PRO A 623 10.16 1.74 12.49
N SER A 624 8.83 1.81 12.59
CA SER A 624 8.13 3.07 12.87
C SER A 624 8.42 3.60 14.27
N MET A 625 8.57 2.72 15.27
CA MET A 625 9.04 3.09 16.60
C MET A 625 10.39 3.80 16.52
N LEU A 626 11.38 3.24 15.83
CA LEU A 626 12.73 3.82 15.76
C LEU A 626 12.80 5.12 14.95
N LEU A 627 12.03 5.22 13.85
CA LEU A 627 11.89 6.47 13.10
C LEU A 627 11.26 7.57 13.97
N SER A 628 10.18 7.24 14.69
CA SER A 628 9.57 8.16 15.66
C SER A 628 10.52 8.51 16.80
N SER A 629 11.30 7.57 17.31
CA SER A 629 12.31 7.84 18.33
C SER A 629 13.35 8.85 17.87
N LYS A 630 13.74 8.81 16.58
CA LYS A 630 14.62 9.84 16.01
C LYS A 630 13.97 11.22 16.01
N TYR A 631 12.70 11.31 15.61
CA TYR A 631 11.95 12.56 15.63
C TYR A 631 11.74 13.12 17.05
N LEU A 632 11.44 12.25 18.00
CA LEU A 632 11.23 12.60 19.41
C LEU A 632 12.55 12.88 20.16
N GLY A 633 13.69 12.59 19.55
CA GLY A 633 15.02 12.73 20.16
C GLY A 633 15.36 11.65 21.19
N ALA A 634 14.47 10.69 21.46
CA ALA A 634 14.66 9.64 22.45
C ALA A 634 14.04 8.29 22.02
N ALA A 635 14.73 7.20 22.34
CA ALA A 635 14.27 5.84 22.11
C ALA A 635 13.76 5.18 23.41
N PRO A 636 12.83 4.21 23.34
CA PRO A 636 12.42 3.48 24.53
C PRO A 636 13.53 2.53 24.99
N GLU A 637 13.85 2.56 26.29
CA GLU A 637 14.89 1.72 26.91
C GLU A 637 14.49 0.23 26.98
N SER A 638 13.19 -0.08 26.83
CA SER A 638 12.66 -1.42 26.71
C SER A 638 11.44 -1.43 25.77
N ILE A 639 11.10 -2.59 25.22
CA ILE A 639 9.88 -2.81 24.44
C ILE A 639 8.91 -3.71 25.22
N GLY A 640 8.85 -3.48 26.54
CA GLY A 640 8.13 -4.35 27.48
C GLY A 640 8.77 -5.73 27.62
N VAL A 641 7.95 -6.78 27.72
CA VAL A 641 8.37 -8.19 27.88
C VAL A 641 8.62 -8.89 26.55
N ILE A 642 8.61 -8.16 25.43
CA ILE A 642 8.75 -8.73 24.09
C ILE A 642 10.16 -9.29 23.89
N SER A 643 10.27 -10.60 23.75
CA SER A 643 11.49 -11.25 23.25
C SER A 643 11.77 -10.85 21.80
N VAL A 644 13.05 -10.63 21.47
CA VAL A 644 13.49 -10.34 20.09
C VAL A 644 13.86 -11.65 19.41
N ASP A 645 12.84 -12.37 18.94
CA ASP A 645 12.94 -13.59 18.14
C ASP A 645 12.55 -13.36 16.67
N TRP A 646 12.82 -12.15 16.19
CA TRP A 646 12.50 -11.73 14.82
C TRP A 646 13.22 -12.61 13.80
N ILE A 647 12.48 -13.03 12.78
CA ILE A 647 12.97 -13.89 11.73
C ILE A 647 13.31 -13.07 10.47
N PRO A 648 14.59 -13.05 10.04
CA PRO A 648 14.96 -12.38 8.80
C PRO A 648 14.24 -12.97 7.59
N VAL A 649 13.70 -12.09 6.74
CA VAL A 649 12.83 -12.50 5.63
C VAL A 649 13.52 -13.39 4.58
N ASP A 650 14.82 -13.23 4.39
CA ASP A 650 15.67 -14.06 3.51
C ASP A 650 15.86 -15.48 4.06
N ALA A 651 16.18 -15.58 5.35
CA ALA A 651 16.23 -16.86 6.05
C ALA A 651 14.86 -17.56 6.07
N LEU A 652 13.78 -16.81 6.32
CA LEU A 652 12.41 -17.35 6.28
C LEU A 652 12.06 -17.90 4.90
N GLY A 653 12.48 -17.23 3.83
CA GLY A 653 12.33 -17.73 2.45
C GLY A 653 12.92 -19.13 2.30
N GLN A 654 14.17 -19.34 2.76
CA GLN A 654 14.81 -20.65 2.73
C GLN A 654 14.11 -21.68 3.62
N ILE A 655 13.77 -21.30 4.86
CA ILE A 655 13.06 -22.17 5.81
C ILE A 655 11.78 -22.73 5.18
N VAL A 656 10.94 -21.88 4.57
CA VAL A 656 9.72 -22.33 3.91
C VAL A 656 10.01 -23.38 2.83
N THR A 657 11.10 -23.22 2.06
CA THR A 657 11.47 -24.22 1.04
C THR A 657 11.94 -25.54 1.62
N GLU A 658 12.70 -25.53 2.72
CA GLU A 658 13.12 -26.77 3.39
C GLU A 658 11.92 -27.50 4.00
N LEU A 659 10.95 -26.76 4.53
CA LEU A 659 9.72 -27.33 5.07
C LEU A 659 8.84 -27.98 3.99
N VAL A 660 8.92 -27.57 2.71
CA VAL A 660 8.25 -28.31 1.61
C VAL A 660 8.72 -29.76 1.57
N ASP A 661 10.03 -29.99 1.72
CA ASP A 661 10.62 -31.33 1.67
C ASP A 661 10.32 -32.14 2.94
N ASP A 662 10.41 -31.52 4.13
CA ASP A 662 10.05 -32.20 5.38
C ASP A 662 8.60 -32.68 5.33
N VAL A 663 7.66 -31.81 4.93
CA VAL A 663 6.24 -32.19 4.79
C VAL A 663 6.07 -33.31 3.75
N ALA A 664 6.79 -33.23 2.64
CA ALA A 664 6.72 -34.23 1.57
C ALA A 664 7.19 -35.62 2.03
N GLN A 665 8.07 -35.73 3.03
CA GLN A 665 8.61 -36.97 3.59
C GLN A 665 7.81 -37.53 4.77
N ARG A 666 6.92 -36.74 5.36
CA ARG A 666 6.15 -37.14 6.55
C ARG A 666 5.05 -38.15 6.22
N GLU A 667 4.69 -38.97 7.19
CA GLU A 667 3.59 -39.92 7.03
C GLU A 667 2.25 -39.19 6.81
N ASN A 668 1.36 -39.81 6.03
CA ASN A 668 0.01 -39.30 5.83
C ASN A 668 -0.81 -39.41 7.12
N GLY A 669 -1.79 -38.53 7.30
CA GLY A 669 -2.85 -38.68 8.30
C GLY A 669 -2.88 -37.61 9.40
N ASN A 670 -1.78 -36.88 9.64
CA ASN A 670 -1.75 -35.78 10.61
C ASN A 670 -1.23 -34.49 9.99
N VAL A 671 -1.89 -33.38 10.29
CA VAL A 671 -1.40 -32.04 9.93
C VAL A 671 -0.14 -31.73 10.74
N ILE A 672 0.83 -31.08 10.12
CA ILE A 672 2.06 -30.66 10.79
C ILE A 672 1.98 -29.16 11.07
N VAL A 673 2.29 -28.76 12.30
CA VAL A 673 2.40 -27.35 12.66
C VAL A 673 3.87 -27.03 12.94
N TYR A 674 4.32 -25.90 12.39
CA TYR A 674 5.62 -25.30 12.64
C TYR A 674 5.40 -23.92 13.24
N ASN A 675 5.96 -23.66 14.42
CA ASN A 675 6.03 -22.29 14.95
C ASN A 675 7.30 -21.63 14.42
N VAL A 676 7.16 -20.84 13.35
CA VAL A 676 8.27 -20.28 12.57
C VAL A 676 8.71 -18.92 13.13
N LEU A 677 9.49 -18.97 14.20
CA LEU A 677 10.18 -17.82 14.82
C LEU A 677 11.69 -18.08 14.84
N ASN A 678 12.51 -17.07 15.12
CA ASN A 678 13.94 -17.30 15.33
C ASN A 678 14.15 -18.19 16.58
N PRO A 679 14.80 -19.36 16.46
CA PRO A 679 15.05 -20.21 17.62
C PRO A 679 16.02 -19.57 18.63
N ALA A 680 16.90 -18.71 18.14
CA ALA A 680 17.91 -18.02 18.94
C ALA A 680 17.46 -16.57 19.20
N ALA A 681 16.76 -16.32 20.30
CA ALA A 681 16.28 -14.98 20.64
C ALA A 681 17.40 -14.10 21.25
N THR A 682 17.28 -12.78 21.08
CA THR A 682 18.07 -11.77 21.81
C THR A 682 17.16 -10.90 22.68
N SER A 683 17.75 -10.01 23.47
CA SER A 683 17.00 -8.99 24.23
C SER A 683 17.11 -7.63 23.56
N TRP A 684 16.12 -6.76 23.77
CA TRP A 684 16.18 -5.37 23.31
C TRP A 684 17.41 -4.63 23.87
N ARG A 685 17.79 -4.93 25.12
CA ARG A 685 18.97 -4.38 25.78
C ARG A 685 20.26 -4.64 25.00
N GLU A 686 20.39 -5.81 24.38
CA GLU A 686 21.56 -6.14 23.55
C GLU A 686 21.59 -5.34 22.24
N LEU A 687 20.43 -4.89 21.74
CA LEU A 687 20.31 -4.11 20.50
C LEU A 687 20.38 -2.59 20.71
N LEU A 688 20.11 -2.11 21.94
CA LEU A 688 20.18 -0.70 22.30
C LEU A 688 21.48 0.02 21.91
N PRO A 689 22.69 -0.59 21.96
CA PRO A 689 23.91 0.07 21.53
C PRO A 689 23.83 0.61 20.10
N ALA A 690 23.30 -0.17 19.16
CA ALA A 690 23.11 0.28 17.77
C ALA A 690 22.11 1.44 17.68
N VAL A 691 21.03 1.40 18.47
CA VAL A 691 20.04 2.48 18.53
C VAL A 691 20.69 3.77 19.04
N LYS A 692 21.52 3.68 20.08
CA LYS A 692 22.19 4.82 20.72
C LYS A 692 23.21 5.53 19.85
N GLU A 693 23.79 4.85 18.85
CA GLU A 693 24.64 5.50 17.86
C GLU A 693 23.89 6.57 17.05
N VAL A 694 22.58 6.37 16.85
CA VAL A 694 21.73 7.27 16.06
C VAL A 694 20.85 8.17 16.96
N ILE A 695 20.39 7.64 18.09
CA ILE A 695 19.45 8.27 19.02
C ILE A 695 20.06 8.18 20.44
N PRO A 696 20.88 9.15 20.86
CA PRO A 696 21.69 9.02 22.08
C PRO A 696 20.88 8.88 23.37
N GLU A 697 19.69 9.47 23.44
CA GLU A 697 18.82 9.44 24.63
C GLU A 697 17.93 8.19 24.62
N THR A 698 17.84 7.53 25.78
CA THR A 698 16.85 6.48 26.04
C THR A 698 16.00 6.83 27.25
N VAL A 699 14.70 6.61 27.15
CA VAL A 699 13.70 6.92 28.20
C VAL A 699 12.84 5.70 28.51
N SER A 700 12.10 5.74 29.61
CA SER A 700 11.15 4.68 29.94
C SER A 700 10.09 4.51 28.83
N PRO A 701 9.51 3.30 28.63
CA PRO A 701 8.46 3.12 27.61
C PRO A 701 7.25 4.04 27.81
N ALA A 702 6.85 4.28 29.07
CA ALA A 702 5.75 5.17 29.40
C ALA A 702 6.03 6.61 28.98
N GLU A 703 7.23 7.10 29.27
CA GLU A 703 7.66 8.44 28.86
C GLU A 703 7.77 8.56 27.34
N TRP A 704 8.29 7.53 26.65
CA TRP A 704 8.36 7.53 25.19
C TRP A 704 6.97 7.63 24.55
N ILE A 705 5.99 6.88 25.07
CA ILE A 705 4.59 6.92 24.63
C ILE A 705 3.97 8.29 24.89
N GLU A 706 4.21 8.90 26.05
CA GLU A 706 3.73 10.26 26.36
C GLU A 706 4.28 11.31 25.38
N ARG A 707 5.58 11.23 25.06
CA ARG A 707 6.21 12.09 24.04
C ARG A 707 5.57 11.88 22.66
N LEU A 708 5.30 10.62 22.31
CA LEU A 708 4.63 10.26 21.06
C LEU A 708 3.20 10.82 21.00
N GLU A 709 2.42 10.71 22.07
CA GLU A 709 1.07 11.26 22.16
C GLU A 709 1.06 12.79 22.05
N THR A 710 1.97 13.45 22.77
CA THR A 710 2.09 14.91 22.76
C THR A 710 2.44 15.44 21.37
N SER A 711 3.25 14.68 20.62
CA SER A 711 3.64 15.03 19.25
C SER A 711 2.53 14.87 18.20
N ARG A 712 1.37 14.29 18.56
CA ARG A 712 0.22 14.05 17.67
C ARG A 712 -0.49 15.32 17.22
N ALA A 713 -0.29 16.45 17.92
CA ALA A 713 -0.98 17.71 17.68
C ALA A 713 -0.49 18.50 16.44
N ALA A 714 0.46 17.97 15.66
CA ALA A 714 1.12 18.69 14.60
C ALA A 714 0.82 18.10 13.20
N THR A 715 0.79 19.00 12.22
CA THR A 715 0.40 18.92 10.79
C THR A 715 0.77 17.64 10.01
N SER A 716 0.24 17.52 8.79
CA SER A 716 0.50 16.39 7.86
C SER A 716 2.00 16.08 7.62
N GLN A 717 2.90 17.07 7.78
CA GLN A 717 4.36 16.92 7.70
C GLN A 717 4.97 16.07 8.83
N VAL A 718 4.32 15.96 9.98
CA VAL A 718 4.82 15.20 11.14
C VAL A 718 4.67 13.70 10.96
N LEU A 719 3.71 13.24 10.15
CA LEU A 719 3.43 11.80 9.98
C LEU A 719 4.53 11.02 9.24
N ASP A 720 5.31 11.68 8.39
CA ASP A 720 6.43 11.06 7.68
C ASP A 720 7.69 10.96 8.55
N GLN A 721 7.89 11.93 9.43
CA GLN A 721 9.03 11.95 10.35
C GLN A 721 8.73 11.18 11.65
N ASN A 722 7.45 11.04 12.00
CA ASN A 722 6.98 10.44 13.23
C ASN A 722 5.87 9.38 12.97
N PRO A 723 6.18 8.29 12.23
CA PRO A 723 5.18 7.32 11.80
C PRO A 723 4.51 6.53 12.93
N GLY A 724 5.15 6.42 14.09
CA GLY A 724 4.67 5.71 15.28
C GLY A 724 3.38 6.29 15.88
N VAL A 725 3.02 7.54 15.62
CA VAL A 725 1.77 8.13 16.18
C VAL A 725 0.51 7.37 15.74
N LYS A 726 0.59 6.60 14.66
CA LYS A 726 -0.51 5.74 14.17
C LYS A 726 -0.73 4.49 15.02
N LEU A 727 0.24 4.12 15.85
CA LEU A 727 0.29 2.86 16.60
C LEU A 727 0.38 3.08 18.13
N ILE A 728 -0.01 4.28 18.62
CA ILE A 728 0.06 4.62 20.05
C ILE A 728 -0.63 3.56 20.94
N GLU A 729 -1.88 3.18 20.60
CA GLU A 729 -2.63 2.20 21.39
C GLU A 729 -1.96 0.81 21.36
N PHE A 730 -1.39 0.44 20.21
CA PHE A 730 -0.58 -0.79 20.11
C PHE A 730 0.65 -0.72 21.03
N TYR A 731 1.38 0.40 21.05
CA TYR A 731 2.56 0.53 21.92
C TYR A 731 2.21 0.51 23.40
N LYS A 732 1.07 1.11 23.80
CA LYS A 732 0.57 1.01 25.18
C LYS A 732 0.31 -0.45 25.56
N GLU A 733 -0.48 -1.15 24.76
CA GLU A 733 -0.81 -2.55 25.01
C GLU A 733 0.48 -3.41 25.04
N ALA A 734 1.34 -3.25 24.05
CA ALA A 734 2.52 -4.06 23.85
C ALA A 734 3.64 -3.79 24.88
N PHE A 735 3.88 -2.53 25.26
CA PHE A 735 5.03 -2.16 26.11
C PHE A 735 4.66 -2.00 27.57
N LEU A 736 3.39 -1.69 27.90
CA LEU A 736 2.95 -1.41 29.26
C LEU A 736 2.00 -2.48 29.83
N GLU A 737 1.10 -3.05 29.02
CA GLU A 737 0.00 -3.90 29.53
C GLU A 737 0.27 -5.41 29.45
N LEU A 738 1.17 -5.86 28.57
CA LEU A 738 1.64 -7.26 28.55
C LEU A 738 2.51 -7.55 29.79
N GLY A 739 1.85 -7.84 30.91
CA GLY A 739 2.47 -8.26 32.18
C GLY A 739 3.28 -9.56 32.11
N GLU A 740 3.94 -9.88 33.23
CA GLU A 740 5.14 -10.72 33.47
C GLU A 740 5.32 -12.12 32.81
N ARG A 741 4.49 -12.61 31.88
CA ARG A 741 4.70 -13.95 31.27
C ARG A 741 4.39 -14.01 29.78
N GLN A 742 5.42 -13.87 28.95
CA GLN A 742 5.38 -14.31 27.55
C GLN A 742 5.29 -15.84 27.51
N ALA A 743 4.35 -16.39 26.74
CA ALA A 743 4.26 -17.83 26.54
C ALA A 743 5.53 -18.32 25.82
N ALA A 744 6.14 -19.40 26.31
CA ALA A 744 7.20 -20.09 25.59
C ALA A 744 6.64 -20.64 24.28
N VAL A 745 7.44 -20.67 23.22
CA VAL A 745 6.99 -21.18 21.92
C VAL A 745 7.78 -22.44 21.59
N GLU A 746 7.08 -23.57 21.46
CA GLU A 746 7.66 -24.83 21.01
C GLU A 746 8.11 -24.71 19.56
N LYS A 747 9.31 -25.19 19.22
CA LYS A 747 9.93 -25.10 17.89
C LYS A 747 10.54 -26.42 17.43
N SER A 748 10.11 -27.55 18.00
CA SER A 748 10.69 -28.89 17.80
C SER A 748 10.59 -29.37 16.35
N ASN A 749 9.41 -29.24 15.73
CA ASN A 749 9.16 -29.53 14.32
C ASN A 749 9.93 -28.57 13.42
N LEU A 750 9.97 -27.27 13.73
CA LEU A 750 10.77 -26.31 12.97
C LEU A 750 12.25 -26.71 12.95
N LEU A 751 12.82 -26.96 14.12
CA LEU A 751 14.23 -27.33 14.27
C LEU A 751 14.53 -28.69 13.64
N ARG A 752 13.55 -29.58 13.49
CA ARG A 752 13.72 -30.83 12.75
C ARG A 752 13.68 -30.61 11.25
N GLY A 753 12.67 -29.89 10.77
CA GLY A 753 12.35 -29.73 9.35
C GLY A 753 13.23 -28.73 8.61
N SER A 754 13.93 -27.83 9.30
CA SER A 754 14.73 -26.79 8.66
C SER A 754 16.15 -26.72 9.22
N ARG A 755 17.14 -26.78 8.32
CA ARG A 755 18.54 -26.56 8.64
C ARG A 755 18.81 -25.07 8.84
N THR A 756 18.28 -24.21 7.97
CA THR A 756 18.42 -22.76 8.10
C THR A 756 17.92 -22.28 9.47
N ALA A 757 16.79 -22.81 9.97
CA ALA A 757 16.30 -22.46 11.31
C ALA A 757 17.26 -22.88 12.44
N ARG A 758 17.88 -24.08 12.35
CA ARG A 758 18.87 -24.56 13.33
C ARG A 758 20.14 -23.71 13.38
N GLU A 759 20.56 -23.20 12.23
CA GLU A 759 21.81 -22.43 12.07
C GLU A 759 21.61 -20.93 12.29
N LEU A 760 20.36 -20.46 12.39
CA LEU A 760 20.04 -19.04 12.56
C LEU A 760 20.56 -18.52 13.91
N SER A 761 21.37 -17.46 13.87
CA SER A 761 21.86 -16.79 15.06
C SER A 761 20.86 -15.77 15.60
N PRO A 762 21.02 -15.31 16.86
CA PRO A 762 20.27 -14.15 17.34
C PRO A 762 20.52 -12.93 16.47
N ILE A 763 19.52 -12.05 16.43
CA ILE A 763 19.68 -10.74 15.81
C ILE A 763 20.77 -9.98 16.57
N LYS A 764 21.73 -9.43 15.82
CA LYS A 764 22.88 -8.69 16.36
C LYS A 764 22.70 -7.18 16.18
N PRO A 765 23.40 -6.35 16.96
CA PRO A 765 23.43 -4.90 16.77
C PRO A 765 23.76 -4.50 15.32
N GLU A 766 24.70 -5.19 14.67
CA GLU A 766 25.07 -4.91 13.28
C GLU A 766 23.90 -5.10 12.30
N ASN A 767 23.01 -6.08 12.56
CA ASN A 767 21.83 -6.30 11.73
C ASN A 767 20.82 -5.16 11.88
N LEU A 768 20.57 -4.72 13.12
CA LEU A 768 19.69 -3.59 13.38
C LEU A 768 20.25 -2.29 12.79
N ALA A 769 21.55 -2.04 12.94
CA ALA A 769 22.24 -0.90 12.33
C ALA A 769 22.10 -0.89 10.80
N LYS A 770 22.26 -2.06 10.15
CA LYS A 770 22.02 -2.21 8.71
C LYS A 770 20.59 -1.84 8.33
N TRP A 771 19.59 -2.30 9.07
CA TRP A 771 18.19 -1.99 8.79
C TRP A 771 17.87 -0.51 9.02
N MET A 772 18.36 0.08 10.11
CA MET A 772 18.23 1.52 10.39
C MET A 772 18.82 2.37 9.27
N LYS A 773 20.02 2.02 8.77
CA LYS A 773 20.59 2.67 7.59
C LYS A 773 19.68 2.57 6.37
N GLY A 774 19.07 1.40 6.14
CA GLY A 774 18.08 1.20 5.07
C GLY A 774 16.81 2.03 5.22
N TRP A 775 16.49 2.49 6.43
CA TRP A 775 15.38 3.43 6.70
C TRP A 775 15.79 4.89 6.63
N GLY A 776 17.07 5.20 6.36
CA GLY A 776 17.59 6.57 6.34
C GLY A 776 17.97 7.12 7.71
N LEU A 777 18.18 6.27 8.72
CA LEU A 777 18.58 6.66 10.07
C LEU A 777 20.10 6.77 10.29
N SER A 778 20.90 6.99 9.24
CA SER A 778 22.37 7.08 9.35
C SER A 778 22.89 8.50 9.25
#